data_AF-A0AAW0XLC6-F1
#
_entry.id   AF-A0AAW0XLC6-F1
#
_cell.length_a   1.000
_cell.length_b   1.000
_cell.length_c   1.000
_cell.angle_alpha   90.00
_cell.angle_beta   90.00
_cell.angle_gamma   90.00
#
_symmetry.space_group_name_H-M   'P 1'
#
loop_
_entity.id
_entity.type
_entity.pdbx_description
1 polymer ?
#
loop_
_entity_poly.entity_id
_entity_poly.type
_entity_poly.pdbx_seq_one_letter_code
_entity_poly.pdbx_strand_id
1 'polypeptide(L)'
;MIDEDRLLQRLETLEAQLSTYAKNYPEDSVREEMRRLLDEKGQYETTAKESLRRVLQEKLDAVTKLADLERTLNTSEDELAHIKEVCETTQKELVELLEKQSVQSEQVAQLTEKLKNAEDQLKDAEENYEQEKKELQSKLLEKSSEENKLMARIESITAESDFTKEQLSAMKAKYENIKNGEISGLIKPVKDSSGFDMLSIEPSDFKQALETTQREIHTLKDRLQTAQDELRQAEANVSQLKHEAELADSAEAGCLSTRARLQEELADNKAKSAASTALMEHLQAQIATLEDRLREYQVVSEIPVIYDDIYDDNTLVRKKKDCLKSKDNLNEDDAKDEERTNDLDDTIDADTTLTIISTKECKDSNVNGTLEDKDEEKEVEVAQESILRTDILRLQELLETSRKAQETSEKEVARIREDLAQASTAAITASHEASNLRQQLAASEALMTEKVKTVGSLQSQVSRLEDSSKEVQTQLSNLTVRLRDEQQKVQAAQEETRLLREKLSEAEELASLSVQEAESLKRRIVGLEERLQFNQASPTTPLILPPPPCIPSGSNEVSNKETLGECDTTVAVCGGSAEERTASTIIDENSTSTSKTQICSIPDNSGSQTNVTDIPEISHSFVTKEVELSELKNTLKKLKEELSQTQKECASLQERERILQYTLDTEKRKTNGSLNDTHQDMMDGLITPVLKDGSLLSNKLENLQEELALVREERDKLQNKLSIVNEDFQQLAVQNGMAVALSIVPLCILLLGFITAFYDTISAITGTTEFHPPS
;
A
#
# COMPACT_ATOMS: atom_id res chain seq x y z
N MET A 1 -52.54 19.16 -130.77
CA MET A 1 -51.26 18.66 -131.33
C MET A 1 -50.09 19.15 -130.49
N ILE A 2 -49.15 20.02 -130.93
CA ILE A 2 -47.89 20.25 -130.17
C ILE A 2 -48.09 20.57 -128.66
N ASP A 3 -49.07 21.38 -128.29
CA ASP A 3 -49.35 21.71 -126.87
C ASP A 3 -50.13 20.62 -126.11
N GLU A 4 -50.81 19.73 -126.83
CA GLU A 4 -51.56 18.58 -126.34
C GLU A 4 -50.60 17.41 -126.03
N ASP A 5 -49.64 17.16 -126.93
CA ASP A 5 -48.55 16.20 -126.71
C ASP A 5 -47.71 16.61 -125.48
N ARG A 6 -47.49 17.92 -125.29
CA ARG A 6 -46.85 18.47 -124.08
C ARG A 6 -47.69 18.31 -122.83
N LEU A 7 -49.01 18.45 -122.92
CA LEU A 7 -49.91 18.24 -121.79
C LEU A 7 -49.92 16.77 -121.37
N LEU A 8 -49.98 15.85 -122.35
CA LEU A 8 -49.88 14.40 -122.14
C LEU A 8 -48.53 14.01 -121.54
N GLN A 9 -47.41 14.51 -122.06
CA GLN A 9 -46.09 14.25 -121.49
C GLN A 9 -45.94 14.83 -120.08
N ARG A 10 -46.59 15.96 -119.77
CA ARG A 10 -46.62 16.49 -118.40
C ARG A 10 -47.53 15.66 -117.48
N LEU A 11 -48.62 15.11 -117.98
CA LEU A 11 -49.49 14.18 -117.26
C LEU A 11 -48.74 12.88 -116.95
N GLU A 12 -48.16 12.23 -117.97
CA GLU A 12 -47.39 11.00 -117.85
C GLU A 12 -46.20 11.15 -116.88
N THR A 13 -45.48 12.29 -116.93
CA THR A 13 -44.41 12.55 -115.94
C THR A 13 -44.93 12.82 -114.53
N LEU A 14 -46.13 13.41 -114.36
CA LEU A 14 -46.78 13.55 -113.06
C LEU A 14 -47.31 12.21 -112.53
N GLU A 15 -47.86 11.36 -113.39
CA GLU A 15 -48.33 10.01 -113.04
C GLU A 15 -47.16 9.08 -112.70
N ALA A 16 -46.05 9.15 -113.45
CA ALA A 16 -44.82 8.44 -113.12
C ALA A 16 -44.19 8.95 -111.80
N GLN A 17 -44.25 10.26 -111.54
CA GLN A 17 -43.85 10.85 -110.24
C GLN A 17 -44.76 10.34 -109.11
N LEU A 18 -46.08 10.38 -109.27
CA LEU A 18 -47.04 9.93 -108.27
C LEU A 18 -46.95 8.41 -108.01
N SER A 19 -46.76 7.61 -109.06
CA SER A 19 -46.53 6.16 -108.97
C SER A 19 -45.21 5.83 -108.26
N THR A 20 -44.13 6.56 -108.54
CA THR A 20 -42.85 6.36 -107.83
C THR A 20 -42.91 6.83 -106.39
N TYR A 21 -43.59 7.94 -106.06
CA TYR A 21 -43.84 8.33 -104.67
C TYR A 21 -44.66 7.27 -103.91
N ALA A 22 -45.78 6.80 -104.48
CA ALA A 22 -46.63 5.77 -103.86
C ALA A 22 -45.90 4.41 -103.68
N LYS A 23 -44.94 4.10 -104.56
CA LYS A 23 -44.14 2.87 -104.49
C LYS A 23 -42.93 2.98 -103.55
N ASN A 24 -42.37 4.18 -103.38
CA ASN A 24 -41.25 4.43 -102.48
C ASN A 24 -41.71 4.64 -101.02
N TYR A 25 -42.94 5.13 -100.82
CA TYR A 25 -43.58 5.29 -99.51
C TYR A 25 -44.94 4.56 -99.49
N PRO A 26 -44.96 3.21 -99.53
CA PRO A 26 -46.19 2.46 -99.34
C PRO A 26 -46.74 2.72 -97.93
N GLU A 27 -48.05 2.93 -97.84
CA GLU A 27 -48.72 3.37 -96.60
C GLU A 27 -48.40 2.47 -95.39
N ASP A 28 -48.28 1.16 -95.62
CA ASP A 28 -47.92 0.20 -94.57
C ASP A 28 -46.51 0.40 -94.01
N SER A 29 -45.53 0.82 -94.82
CA SER A 29 -44.19 1.14 -94.32
C SER A 29 -44.19 2.41 -93.47
N VAL A 30 -45.08 3.37 -93.77
CA VAL A 30 -45.23 4.59 -92.97
C VAL A 30 -45.99 4.28 -91.67
N ARG A 31 -47.00 3.41 -91.71
CA ARG A 31 -47.69 2.90 -90.52
C ARG A 31 -46.77 2.10 -89.59
N GLU A 32 -45.91 1.23 -90.15
CA GLU A 32 -44.97 0.43 -89.35
C GLU A 32 -43.87 1.28 -88.73
N GLU A 33 -43.32 2.24 -89.49
CA GLU A 33 -42.36 3.22 -88.95
C GLU A 33 -43.00 4.08 -87.85
N MET A 34 -44.27 4.46 -87.99
CA MET A 34 -45.01 5.18 -86.94
C MET A 34 -45.22 4.32 -85.68
N ARG A 35 -45.45 3.00 -85.80
CA ARG A 35 -45.47 2.07 -84.66
C ARG A 35 -44.11 2.00 -84.00
N ARG A 36 -43.04 1.76 -84.78
CA ARG A 36 -41.65 1.68 -84.28
C ARG A 36 -41.28 2.92 -83.47
N LEU A 37 -41.60 4.12 -83.96
CA LEU A 37 -41.32 5.38 -83.27
C LEU A 37 -42.16 5.58 -82.00
N LEU A 38 -43.39 5.05 -81.95
CA LEU A 38 -44.23 5.07 -80.74
C LEU A 38 -43.72 4.08 -79.68
N ASP A 39 -43.31 2.88 -80.08
CA ASP A 39 -42.73 1.87 -79.20
C ASP A 39 -41.36 2.31 -78.66
N GLU A 40 -40.50 2.88 -79.52
CA GLU A 40 -39.24 3.49 -79.11
C GLU A 40 -39.45 4.65 -78.13
N LYS A 41 -40.42 5.55 -78.40
CA LYS A 41 -40.80 6.60 -77.45
C LYS A 41 -41.22 6.01 -76.10
N GLY A 42 -42.04 4.96 -76.10
CA GLY A 42 -42.50 4.28 -74.88
C GLY A 42 -41.34 3.64 -74.09
N GLN A 43 -40.38 3.04 -74.79
CA GLN A 43 -39.15 2.51 -74.20
C GLN A 43 -38.29 3.62 -73.59
N TYR A 44 -37.98 4.69 -74.34
CA TYR A 44 -37.21 5.84 -73.82
C TYR A 44 -37.89 6.48 -72.59
N GLU A 45 -39.22 6.67 -72.62
CA GLU A 45 -39.99 7.22 -71.50
C GLU A 45 -39.94 6.30 -70.26
N THR A 46 -39.97 4.98 -70.46
CA THR A 46 -39.87 3.99 -69.37
C THR A 46 -38.46 3.97 -68.78
N THR A 47 -37.42 3.86 -69.61
CA THR A 47 -36.01 3.88 -69.19
C THR A 47 -35.65 5.18 -68.47
N ALA A 48 -36.15 6.33 -68.95
CA ALA A 48 -35.94 7.62 -68.28
C ALA A 48 -36.60 7.67 -66.89
N LYS A 49 -37.84 7.17 -66.76
CA LYS A 49 -38.54 7.08 -65.46
C LYS A 49 -37.82 6.14 -64.49
N GLU A 50 -37.30 5.01 -64.97
CA GLU A 50 -36.55 4.06 -64.14
C GLU A 50 -35.18 4.60 -63.72
N SER A 51 -34.47 5.28 -64.62
CA SER A 51 -33.21 5.96 -64.29
C SER A 51 -33.42 7.08 -63.26
N LEU A 52 -34.49 7.87 -63.40
CA LEU A 52 -34.84 8.92 -62.43
C LEU A 52 -35.25 8.35 -61.06
N ARG A 53 -36.00 7.24 -61.03
CA ARG A 53 -36.30 6.51 -59.77
C ARG A 53 -35.03 5.98 -59.10
N ARG A 54 -34.10 5.42 -59.88
CA ARG A 54 -32.82 4.92 -59.34
C ARG A 54 -32.00 6.06 -58.72
N VAL A 55 -31.81 7.16 -59.44
CA VAL A 55 -31.08 8.34 -58.94
C VAL A 55 -31.77 8.97 -57.72
N LEU A 56 -33.11 8.95 -57.67
CA LEU A 56 -33.86 9.40 -56.49
C LEU A 56 -33.64 8.47 -55.28
N GLN A 57 -33.63 7.15 -55.48
CA GLN A 57 -33.31 6.19 -54.42
C GLN A 57 -31.86 6.34 -53.94
N GLU A 58 -30.90 6.42 -54.86
CA GLU A 58 -29.48 6.65 -54.55
C GLU A 58 -29.29 7.96 -53.75
N LYS A 59 -30.05 9.02 -54.08
CA LYS A 59 -30.07 10.27 -53.30
C LYS A 59 -30.65 10.06 -51.90
N LEU A 60 -31.77 9.35 -51.76
CA LEU A 60 -32.38 9.07 -50.45
C LEU A 60 -31.43 8.24 -49.58
N ASP A 61 -30.85 7.18 -50.12
CA ASP A 61 -29.86 6.33 -49.45
C ASP A 61 -28.62 7.13 -49.02
N ALA A 62 -28.19 8.10 -49.83
CA ALA A 62 -27.09 9.01 -49.49
C ALA A 62 -27.46 10.01 -48.39
N VAL A 63 -28.67 10.55 -48.40
CA VAL A 63 -29.16 11.47 -47.35
C VAL A 63 -29.29 10.75 -46.00
N THR A 64 -29.82 9.52 -45.98
CA THR A 64 -29.88 8.71 -44.76
C THR A 64 -28.48 8.45 -44.20
N LYS A 65 -27.53 8.03 -45.06
CA LYS A 65 -26.13 7.81 -44.65
C LYS A 65 -25.44 9.09 -44.15
N LEU A 66 -25.77 10.25 -44.70
CA LEU A 66 -25.27 11.53 -44.18
C LEU A 66 -25.82 11.82 -42.78
N ALA A 67 -27.12 11.63 -42.55
CA ALA A 67 -27.72 11.81 -41.22
C ALA A 67 -27.16 10.80 -40.18
N ASP A 68 -26.90 9.55 -40.58
CA ASP A 68 -26.24 8.55 -39.73
C ASP A 68 -24.79 8.96 -39.38
N LEU A 69 -24.05 9.50 -40.36
CA LEU A 69 -22.68 10.01 -40.16
C LEU A 69 -22.64 11.29 -39.33
N GLU A 70 -23.55 12.24 -39.54
CA GLU A 70 -23.70 13.46 -38.73
C GLU A 70 -24.01 13.10 -37.28
N ARG A 71 -24.93 12.14 -37.05
CA ARG A 71 -25.21 11.62 -35.71
C ARG A 71 -23.98 10.99 -35.06
N THR A 72 -23.24 10.16 -35.82
CA THR A 72 -22.03 9.48 -35.32
C THR A 72 -20.92 10.48 -35.02
N LEU A 73 -20.75 11.50 -35.86
CA LEU A 73 -19.80 12.60 -35.66
C LEU A 73 -20.11 13.35 -34.37
N ASN A 74 -21.34 13.83 -34.20
CA ASN A 74 -21.76 14.54 -32.99
C ASN A 74 -21.49 13.69 -31.72
N THR A 75 -21.83 12.39 -31.73
CA THR A 75 -21.51 11.50 -30.60
C THR A 75 -20.00 11.39 -30.35
N SER A 76 -19.16 11.34 -31.38
CA SER A 76 -17.70 11.34 -31.21
C SER A 76 -17.13 12.70 -30.76
N GLU A 77 -17.81 13.81 -31.09
CA GLU A 77 -17.45 15.16 -30.60
C GLU A 77 -17.85 15.33 -29.13
N ASP A 78 -19.02 14.83 -28.71
CA ASP A 78 -19.46 14.76 -27.31
C ASP A 78 -18.49 13.88 -26.47
N GLU A 79 -18.13 12.70 -26.98
CA GLU A 79 -17.14 11.80 -26.34
C GLU A 79 -15.76 12.48 -26.20
N LEU A 80 -15.29 13.17 -27.24
CA LEU A 80 -14.02 13.91 -27.20
C LEU A 80 -14.07 15.07 -26.21
N ALA A 81 -15.18 15.80 -26.14
CA ALA A 81 -15.38 16.89 -25.18
C ALA A 81 -15.34 16.36 -23.73
N HIS A 82 -16.02 15.24 -23.46
CA HIS A 82 -16.01 14.62 -22.13
C HIS A 82 -14.62 14.07 -21.75
N ILE A 83 -13.92 13.38 -22.66
CA ILE A 83 -12.55 12.92 -22.42
C ILE A 83 -11.61 14.10 -22.14
N LYS A 84 -11.76 15.22 -22.87
CA LYS A 84 -10.98 16.44 -22.64
C LYS A 84 -11.28 17.06 -21.27
N GLU A 85 -12.54 17.11 -20.84
CA GLU A 85 -12.93 17.56 -19.50
C GLU A 85 -12.26 16.70 -18.41
N VAL A 86 -12.32 15.37 -18.54
CA VAL A 86 -11.68 14.43 -17.59
C VAL A 86 -10.15 14.57 -17.58
N CYS A 87 -9.51 14.83 -18.72
CA CYS A 87 -8.09 15.17 -18.76
C CYS A 87 -7.79 16.52 -18.06
N GLU A 88 -8.65 17.52 -18.23
CA GLU A 88 -8.48 18.82 -17.58
C GLU A 88 -8.77 18.81 -16.06
N THR A 89 -9.65 17.94 -15.55
CA THR A 89 -9.85 17.77 -14.11
C THR A 89 -8.69 17.00 -13.49
N THR A 90 -8.34 15.84 -14.04
CA THR A 90 -7.22 15.02 -13.53
C THR A 90 -5.87 15.75 -13.60
N GLN A 91 -5.66 16.64 -14.58
CA GLN A 91 -4.48 17.52 -14.60
C GLN A 91 -4.47 18.53 -13.45
N LYS A 92 -5.63 19.11 -13.07
CA LYS A 92 -5.74 20.03 -11.92
C LYS A 92 -5.50 19.29 -10.61
N GLU A 93 -6.14 18.13 -10.43
CA GLU A 93 -5.93 17.26 -9.26
C GLU A 93 -4.45 16.86 -9.09
N LEU A 94 -3.76 16.53 -10.19
CA LEU A 94 -2.32 16.23 -10.15
C LEU A 94 -1.47 17.43 -9.72
N VAL A 95 -1.80 18.65 -10.18
CA VAL A 95 -1.11 19.88 -9.77
C VAL A 95 -1.37 20.17 -8.28
N GLU A 96 -2.61 20.07 -7.81
CA GLU A 96 -2.96 20.25 -6.39
C GLU A 96 -2.27 19.22 -5.49
N LEU A 97 -2.14 17.98 -5.94
CA LEU A 97 -1.38 16.93 -5.23
C LEU A 97 0.13 17.24 -5.18
N LEU A 98 0.72 17.78 -6.26
CA LEU A 98 2.12 18.20 -6.28
C LEU A 98 2.38 19.42 -5.38
N GLU A 99 1.49 20.41 -5.36
CA GLU A 99 1.56 21.55 -4.44
C GLU A 99 1.44 21.08 -2.98
N LYS A 100 0.49 20.19 -2.68
CA LYS A 100 0.32 19.56 -1.36
C LYS A 100 1.56 18.76 -0.95
N GLN A 101 2.18 18.01 -1.87
CA GLN A 101 3.43 17.30 -1.64
C GLN A 101 4.59 18.27 -1.35
N SER A 102 4.67 19.41 -2.05
CA SER A 102 5.66 20.45 -1.81
C SER A 102 5.52 21.05 -0.41
N VAL A 103 4.31 21.41 0.01
CA VAL A 103 4.03 21.92 1.36
C VAL A 103 4.37 20.89 2.44
N GLN A 104 4.03 19.61 2.24
CA GLN A 104 4.41 18.54 3.16
C GLN A 104 5.93 18.32 3.21
N SER A 105 6.63 18.42 2.08
CA SER A 105 8.09 18.31 2.01
C SER A 105 8.78 19.46 2.76
N GLU A 106 8.26 20.69 2.66
CA GLU A 106 8.76 21.83 3.44
C GLU A 106 8.51 21.64 4.94
N GLN A 107 7.33 21.15 5.33
CA GLN A 107 7.04 20.84 6.74
C GLN A 107 7.99 19.76 7.30
N VAL A 108 8.28 18.71 6.53
CA VAL A 108 9.27 17.69 6.89
C VAL A 108 10.66 18.33 7.04
N ALA A 109 11.10 19.18 6.11
CA ALA A 109 12.38 19.88 6.22
C ALA A 109 12.47 20.76 7.48
N GLN A 110 11.44 21.56 7.78
CA GLN A 110 11.38 22.39 8.98
C GLN A 110 11.36 21.54 10.28
N LEU A 111 10.74 20.36 10.27
CA LEU A 111 10.76 19.43 11.41
C LEU A 111 12.13 18.76 11.56
N THR A 112 12.79 18.38 10.46
CA THR A 112 14.16 17.85 10.48
C THR A 112 15.17 18.88 11.00
N GLU A 113 15.04 20.16 10.61
CA GLU A 113 15.87 21.24 11.14
C GLU A 113 15.65 21.43 12.65
N LYS A 114 14.39 21.45 13.11
CA LYS A 114 14.06 21.55 14.55
C LYS A 114 14.60 20.35 15.35
N LEU A 115 14.51 19.15 14.80
CA LEU A 115 15.04 17.93 15.40
C LEU A 115 16.57 18.02 15.52
N LYS A 116 17.28 18.36 14.43
CA LYS A 116 18.74 18.55 14.46
C LYS A 116 19.17 19.61 15.47
N ASN A 117 18.47 20.75 15.51
CA ASN A 117 18.76 21.82 16.46
C ASN A 117 18.53 21.40 17.93
N ALA A 118 17.69 20.38 18.19
CA ALA A 118 17.52 19.77 19.50
C ALA A 118 18.59 18.70 19.80
N GLU A 119 19.01 17.92 18.80
CA GLU A 119 20.15 16.98 18.92
C GLU A 119 21.46 17.72 19.24
N ASP A 120 21.75 18.81 18.52
CA ASP A 120 22.93 19.66 18.76
C ASP A 120 22.87 20.26 20.19
N GLN A 121 21.70 20.73 20.65
CA GLN A 121 21.53 21.23 22.03
C GLN A 121 21.69 20.15 23.10
N LEU A 122 21.20 18.93 22.87
CA LEU A 122 21.39 17.80 23.79
C LEU A 122 22.87 17.42 23.88
N LYS A 123 23.57 17.39 22.75
CA LYS A 123 25.00 17.11 22.67
C LYS A 123 25.85 18.17 23.38
N ASP A 124 25.54 19.46 23.17
CA ASP A 124 26.17 20.55 23.92
C ASP A 124 25.93 20.39 25.43
N ALA A 125 24.72 19.99 25.85
CA ALA A 125 24.42 19.73 27.25
C ALA A 125 25.21 18.51 27.80
N GLU A 126 25.31 17.40 27.06
CA GLU A 126 26.11 16.23 27.45
C GLU A 126 27.61 16.55 27.60
N GLU A 127 28.19 17.35 26.70
CA GLU A 127 29.59 17.77 26.81
C GLU A 127 29.83 18.65 28.05
N ASN A 128 28.90 19.57 28.34
CA ASN A 128 28.92 20.37 29.57
C ASN A 128 28.80 19.51 30.85
N TYR A 129 27.86 18.55 30.89
CA TYR A 129 27.71 17.64 32.04
C TYR A 129 28.95 16.76 32.26
N GLU A 130 29.54 16.23 31.19
CA GLU A 130 30.74 15.42 31.28
C GLU A 130 31.97 16.26 31.69
N GLN A 131 32.01 17.54 31.32
CA GLN A 131 33.04 18.49 31.79
C GLN A 131 32.86 18.84 33.28
N GLU A 132 31.65 19.16 33.75
CA GLU A 132 31.37 19.41 35.17
C GLU A 132 31.72 18.18 36.02
N LYS A 133 31.31 16.99 35.58
CA LYS A 133 31.63 15.70 36.20
C LYS A 133 33.15 15.48 36.34
N LYS A 134 33.94 15.80 35.31
CA LYS A 134 35.42 15.74 35.38
C LYS A 134 35.99 16.76 36.37
N GLU A 135 35.45 17.98 36.42
CA GLU A 135 35.89 19.00 37.37
C GLU A 135 35.57 18.60 38.83
N LEU A 136 34.37 18.04 39.07
CA LEU A 136 33.97 17.51 40.37
C LEU A 136 34.83 16.31 40.80
N GLN A 137 35.16 15.39 39.89
CA GLN A 137 36.10 14.29 40.15
C GLN A 137 37.51 14.81 40.50
N SER A 138 37.98 15.85 39.81
CA SER A 138 39.27 16.49 40.11
C SER A 138 39.29 17.13 41.50
N LYS A 139 38.23 17.88 41.86
CA LYS A 139 38.04 18.45 43.21
C LYS A 139 37.97 17.38 44.30
N LEU A 140 37.28 16.27 44.06
CA LEU A 140 37.22 15.14 44.99
C LEU A 140 38.61 14.53 45.25
N LEU A 141 39.39 14.34 44.19
CA LEU A 141 40.75 13.81 44.25
C LEU A 141 41.73 14.78 44.94
N GLU A 142 41.58 16.09 44.73
CA GLU A 142 42.31 17.11 45.47
C GLU A 142 41.99 17.06 46.97
N LYS A 143 40.70 17.04 47.36
CA LYS A 143 40.29 16.96 48.77
C LYS A 143 40.75 15.65 49.42
N SER A 144 40.71 14.51 48.71
CA SER A 144 41.29 13.26 49.21
C SER A 144 42.81 13.36 49.36
N SER A 145 43.52 14.09 48.49
CA SER A 145 44.95 14.35 48.65
C SER A 145 45.25 15.23 49.87
N GLU A 146 44.40 16.20 50.20
CA GLU A 146 44.48 16.98 51.45
C GLU A 146 44.18 16.12 52.69
N GLU A 147 43.13 15.30 52.66
CA GLU A 147 42.76 14.39 53.73
C GLU A 147 43.89 13.40 54.05
N ASN A 148 44.50 12.78 53.03
CA ASN A 148 45.64 11.89 53.21
C ASN A 148 46.86 12.61 53.83
N LYS A 149 47.13 13.87 53.46
CA LYS A 149 48.20 14.68 54.09
C LYS A 149 47.89 15.01 55.55
N LEU A 150 46.62 15.27 55.88
CA LEU A 150 46.17 15.51 57.25
C LEU A 150 46.23 14.22 58.09
N MET A 151 45.83 13.08 57.53
CA MET A 151 45.87 11.77 58.17
C MET A 151 47.31 11.36 58.49
N ALA A 152 48.23 11.44 57.51
CA ALA A 152 49.66 11.18 57.74
C ALA A 152 50.27 12.13 58.79
N ARG A 153 49.79 13.38 58.89
CA ARG A 153 50.21 14.33 59.93
C ARG A 153 49.64 14.00 61.31
N ILE A 154 48.39 13.52 61.39
CA ILE A 154 47.79 13.01 62.63
C ILE A 154 48.56 11.78 63.10
N GLU A 155 48.95 10.88 62.19
CA GLU A 155 49.73 9.69 62.50
C GLU A 155 51.14 10.04 63.00
N SER A 156 51.84 11.00 62.36
CA SER A 156 53.12 11.55 62.86
C SER A 156 52.98 12.12 64.28
N ILE A 157 51.96 12.96 64.52
CA ILE A 157 51.71 13.56 65.85
C ILE A 157 51.33 12.48 66.88
N THR A 158 50.64 11.43 66.47
CA THR A 158 50.29 10.29 67.34
C THR A 158 51.53 9.49 67.72
N ALA A 159 52.42 9.20 66.76
CA ALA A 159 53.70 8.56 67.01
C ALA A 159 54.62 9.42 67.92
N GLU A 160 54.67 10.73 67.72
CA GLU A 160 55.37 11.68 68.62
C GLU A 160 54.75 11.69 70.03
N SER A 161 53.42 11.65 70.13
CA SER A 161 52.68 11.59 71.39
C SER A 161 52.94 10.29 72.14
N ASP A 162 52.89 9.13 71.48
CA ASP A 162 53.18 7.85 72.11
C ASP A 162 54.67 7.69 72.45
N PHE A 163 55.59 8.17 71.61
CA PHE A 163 57.03 8.21 71.92
C PHE A 163 57.34 9.10 73.15
N THR A 164 56.73 10.28 73.25
CA THR A 164 56.92 11.16 74.42
C THR A 164 56.25 10.60 75.67
N LYS A 165 55.07 9.99 75.56
CA LYS A 165 54.36 9.25 76.61
C LYS A 165 55.17 8.04 77.10
N GLU A 166 55.83 7.29 76.21
CA GLU A 166 56.69 6.17 76.57
C GLU A 166 58.00 6.66 77.21
N GLN A 167 58.63 7.72 76.71
CA GLN A 167 59.77 8.35 77.41
C GLN A 167 59.39 8.84 78.81
N LEU A 168 58.23 9.47 78.97
CA LEU A 168 57.74 9.96 80.26
C LEU A 168 57.40 8.79 81.19
N SER A 169 56.81 7.70 80.65
CA SER A 169 56.60 6.44 81.37
C SER A 169 57.92 5.82 81.85
N ALA A 170 58.92 5.72 80.96
CA ALA A 170 60.25 5.19 81.29
C ALA A 170 61.01 6.09 82.29
N MET A 171 60.85 7.41 82.22
CA MET A 171 61.41 8.36 83.19
C MET A 171 60.69 8.25 84.55
N LYS A 172 59.37 8.07 84.56
CA LYS A 172 58.56 7.86 85.77
C LYS A 172 58.88 6.51 86.42
N ALA A 173 59.08 5.45 85.63
CA ALA A 173 59.55 4.16 86.10
C ALA A 173 60.96 4.27 86.71
N LYS A 174 61.91 4.96 86.04
CA LYS A 174 63.22 5.28 86.62
C LYS A 174 63.09 6.07 87.94
N TYR A 175 62.15 7.01 88.04
CA TYR A 175 61.93 7.80 89.25
C TYR A 175 61.37 6.95 90.42
N GLU A 176 60.37 6.11 90.18
CA GLU A 176 59.85 5.18 91.20
C GLU A 176 60.89 4.11 91.57
N ASN A 177 61.72 3.64 90.64
CA ASN A 177 62.84 2.71 90.89
C ASN A 177 64.05 3.36 91.62
N ILE A 178 64.04 4.69 91.79
CA ILE A 178 65.02 5.44 92.59
C ILE A 178 64.42 5.84 93.95
N LYS A 179 63.11 6.10 93.99
CA LYS A 179 62.34 6.46 95.18
C LYS A 179 62.03 5.25 96.07
N ASN A 180 61.77 4.09 95.47
CA ASN A 180 61.61 2.81 96.13
C ASN A 180 62.79 1.93 95.71
N GLY A 181 63.55 1.40 96.67
CA GLY A 181 64.70 0.55 96.36
C GLY A 181 64.31 -0.82 95.83
N GLU A 182 65.25 -1.42 95.08
CA GLU A 182 65.33 -2.83 94.66
C GLU A 182 64.75 -3.27 93.30
N ILE A 183 65.68 -3.65 92.41
CA ILE A 183 65.81 -4.99 91.76
C ILE A 183 64.70 -5.48 90.79
N SER A 184 65.12 -5.62 89.51
CA SER A 184 64.75 -6.67 88.53
C SER A 184 63.29 -6.81 88.02
N GLY A 185 63.15 -6.82 86.68
CA GLY A 185 62.65 -8.06 86.04
C GLY A 185 61.59 -7.96 84.93
N LEU A 186 62.06 -8.19 83.68
CA LEU A 186 61.48 -9.14 82.72
C LEU A 186 60.14 -8.82 81.99
N ILE A 187 59.87 -9.66 80.97
CA ILE A 187 58.61 -9.95 80.24
C ILE A 187 58.37 -9.13 78.95
N LYS A 188 58.55 -9.81 77.80
CA LYS A 188 57.87 -9.53 76.53
C LYS A 188 56.45 -10.14 76.55
N PRO A 189 55.57 -9.73 75.63
CA PRO A 189 54.81 -10.74 74.90
C PRO A 189 54.91 -10.63 73.37
N VAL A 190 54.61 -11.74 72.70
CA VAL A 190 54.51 -11.90 71.24
C VAL A 190 53.13 -11.43 70.75
N LYS A 191 53.02 -11.03 69.48
CA LYS A 191 51.74 -11.10 68.75
C LYS A 191 51.92 -11.34 67.25
N ASP A 192 52.14 -12.59 66.88
CA ASP A 192 51.85 -13.07 65.53
C ASP A 192 50.32 -13.11 65.32
N SER A 193 49.85 -12.77 64.12
CA SER A 193 48.42 -12.88 63.77
C SER A 193 48.23 -12.93 62.26
N SER A 194 48.35 -14.12 61.68
CA SER A 194 48.01 -14.38 60.28
C SER A 194 46.49 -14.43 60.07
N GLY A 195 45.93 -13.47 59.33
CA GLY A 195 44.69 -13.64 58.57
C GLY A 195 45.09 -13.85 57.11
N PHE A 196 44.99 -15.04 56.51
CA PHE A 196 43.77 -15.81 56.20
C PHE A 196 42.98 -15.16 55.06
N ASP A 197 43.44 -15.39 53.83
CA ASP A 197 42.79 -14.93 52.61
C ASP A 197 41.39 -15.53 52.47
N MET A 198 40.41 -14.65 52.24
CA MET A 198 39.03 -15.03 52.00
C MET A 198 38.79 -15.20 50.50
N LEU A 199 38.76 -16.46 50.04
CA LEU A 199 38.45 -16.81 48.65
C LEU A 199 36.98 -16.48 48.32
N SER A 200 36.73 -15.26 47.84
CA SER A 200 35.48 -14.89 47.18
C SER A 200 35.34 -15.66 45.86
N ILE A 201 34.62 -16.78 45.90
CA ILE A 201 34.16 -17.48 44.70
C ILE A 201 32.90 -16.76 44.21
N GLU A 202 33.08 -15.85 43.26
CA GLU A 202 32.02 -15.01 42.70
C GLU A 202 30.96 -15.82 41.91
N PRO A 203 29.66 -15.73 42.26
CA PRO A 203 28.57 -16.24 41.43
C PRO A 203 28.22 -15.27 40.28
N SER A 204 29.25 -14.69 39.64
CA SER A 204 29.12 -13.55 38.70
C SER A 204 28.20 -13.87 37.53
N ASP A 205 28.42 -15.00 36.86
CA ASP A 205 27.78 -15.33 35.59
C ASP A 205 26.24 -15.40 35.70
N PHE A 206 25.73 -16.02 36.77
CA PHE A 206 24.28 -16.12 37.03
C PHE A 206 23.66 -14.78 37.38
N LYS A 207 24.38 -13.93 38.12
CA LYS A 207 23.91 -12.57 38.46
C LYS A 207 23.90 -11.70 37.20
N GLN A 208 24.95 -11.74 36.39
CA GLN A 208 25.07 -11.00 35.14
C GLN A 208 24.01 -11.45 34.12
N ALA A 209 23.73 -12.76 34.04
CA ALA A 209 22.64 -13.29 33.22
C ALA A 209 21.27 -12.76 33.66
N LEU A 210 20.97 -12.75 34.96
CA LEU A 210 19.72 -12.20 35.49
C LEU A 210 19.61 -10.68 35.23
N GLU A 211 20.70 -9.92 35.37
CA GLU A 211 20.72 -8.50 35.00
C GLU A 211 20.54 -8.28 33.49
N THR A 212 20.97 -9.21 32.62
CA THR A 212 20.70 -9.12 31.17
C THR A 212 19.24 -9.42 30.83
N THR A 213 18.61 -10.45 31.41
CA THR A 213 17.20 -10.75 31.14
C THR A 213 16.27 -9.68 31.72
N GLN A 214 16.61 -9.09 32.86
CA GLN A 214 15.86 -7.94 33.40
C GLN A 214 15.94 -6.71 32.47
N ARG A 215 17.09 -6.45 31.82
CA ARG A 215 17.21 -5.41 30.80
C ARG A 215 16.41 -5.74 29.53
N GLU A 216 16.41 -6.99 29.08
CA GLU A 216 15.58 -7.43 27.94
C GLU A 216 14.08 -7.26 28.24
N ILE A 217 13.63 -7.67 29.42
CA ILE A 217 12.25 -7.48 29.89
C ILE A 217 11.87 -5.99 29.87
N HIS A 218 12.75 -5.09 30.33
CA HIS A 218 12.48 -3.65 30.28
C HIS A 218 12.29 -3.16 28.84
N THR A 219 13.23 -3.45 27.94
CA THR A 219 13.14 -3.00 26.54
C THR A 219 11.94 -3.59 25.78
N LEU A 220 11.53 -4.82 26.10
CA LEU A 220 10.30 -5.42 25.55
C LEU A 220 9.04 -4.78 26.14
N LYS A 221 9.08 -4.30 27.39
CA LYS A 221 7.99 -3.57 28.05
C LYS A 221 7.82 -2.17 27.47
N ASP A 222 8.92 -1.47 27.18
CA ASP A 222 8.91 -0.17 26.50
C ASP A 222 8.34 -0.30 25.07
N ARG A 223 8.75 -1.34 24.34
CA ARG A 223 8.19 -1.68 23.02
C ARG A 223 6.72 -2.09 23.09
N LEU A 224 6.30 -2.83 24.12
CA LEU A 224 4.89 -3.17 24.35
C LEU A 224 4.06 -1.91 24.64
N GLN A 225 4.56 -0.99 25.47
CA GLN A 225 3.89 0.30 25.74
C GLN A 225 3.73 1.12 24.45
N THR A 226 4.80 1.24 23.66
CA THR A 226 4.78 1.92 22.36
C THR A 226 3.72 1.30 21.43
N ALA A 227 3.71 -0.03 21.29
CA ALA A 227 2.73 -0.73 20.47
C ALA A 227 1.28 -0.61 20.99
N GLN A 228 1.08 -0.48 22.31
CA GLN A 228 -0.23 -0.24 22.92
C GLN A 228 -0.73 1.19 22.65
N ASP A 229 0.15 2.19 22.65
CA ASP A 229 -0.24 3.58 22.36
C ASP A 229 -0.46 3.79 20.85
N GLU A 230 0.32 3.13 19.97
CA GLU A 230 0.02 3.02 18.54
C GLU A 230 -1.33 2.33 18.27
N LEU A 231 -1.67 1.29 19.04
CA LEU A 231 -2.96 0.60 18.94
C LEU A 231 -4.11 1.54 19.35
N ARG A 232 -3.99 2.26 20.46
CA ARG A 232 -4.97 3.27 20.88
C ARG A 232 -5.19 4.36 19.83
N GLN A 233 -4.12 4.78 19.15
CA GLN A 233 -4.23 5.74 18.05
C GLN A 233 -4.99 5.13 16.85
N ALA A 234 -4.73 3.86 16.50
CA ALA A 234 -5.49 3.16 15.46
C ALA A 234 -6.97 2.95 15.85
N GLU A 235 -7.26 2.62 17.10
CA GLU A 235 -8.62 2.51 17.66
C GLU A 235 -9.39 3.83 17.55
N ALA A 236 -8.74 4.96 17.88
CA ALA A 236 -9.32 6.30 17.72
C ALA A 236 -9.57 6.66 16.25
N ASN A 237 -8.59 6.42 15.37
CA ASN A 237 -8.71 6.71 13.93
C ASN A 237 -9.84 5.88 13.27
N VAL A 238 -9.94 4.58 13.59
CA VAL A 238 -11.04 3.72 13.12
C VAL A 238 -12.38 4.20 13.66
N SER A 239 -12.46 4.62 14.93
CA SER A 239 -13.69 5.17 15.51
C SER A 239 -14.16 6.45 14.81
N GLN A 240 -13.23 7.31 14.39
CA GLN A 240 -13.53 8.51 13.60
C GLN A 240 -13.97 8.14 12.17
N LEU A 241 -13.17 7.36 11.43
CA LEU A 241 -13.51 6.93 10.07
C LEU A 241 -14.84 6.19 9.99
N LYS A 242 -15.20 5.44 11.04
CA LYS A 242 -16.49 4.77 11.15
C LYS A 242 -17.65 5.76 11.28
N HIS A 243 -17.52 6.78 12.12
CA HIS A 243 -18.53 7.83 12.25
C HIS A 243 -18.68 8.64 10.95
N GLU A 244 -17.57 8.91 10.26
CA GLU A 244 -17.57 9.58 8.94
C GLU A 244 -18.25 8.71 7.87
N ALA A 245 -17.97 7.39 7.84
CA ALA A 245 -18.65 6.45 6.96
C ALA A 245 -20.16 6.31 7.28
N GLU A 246 -20.55 6.25 8.56
CA GLU A 246 -21.97 6.19 8.98
C GLU A 246 -22.75 7.47 8.59
N LEU A 247 -22.10 8.63 8.59
CA LEU A 247 -22.68 9.88 8.05
C LEU A 247 -22.81 9.84 6.52
N ALA A 248 -21.80 9.37 5.80
CA ALA A 248 -21.83 9.24 4.35
C ALA A 248 -22.89 8.21 3.88
N ASP A 249 -23.03 7.08 4.58
CA ASP A 249 -24.08 6.08 4.38
C ASP A 249 -25.48 6.71 4.54
N SER A 250 -25.66 7.56 5.55
CA SER A 250 -26.92 8.31 5.75
C SER A 250 -27.19 9.35 4.65
N ALA A 251 -26.14 9.96 4.09
CA ALA A 251 -26.25 10.90 2.98
C ALA A 251 -26.60 10.18 1.66
N GLU A 252 -25.93 9.06 1.36
CA GLU A 252 -26.26 8.18 0.22
C GLU A 252 -27.72 7.71 0.29
N ALA A 253 -28.16 7.21 1.46
CA ALA A 253 -29.54 6.78 1.66
C ALA A 253 -30.56 7.92 1.46
N GLY A 254 -30.22 9.14 1.89
CA GLY A 254 -31.02 10.34 1.64
C GLY A 254 -31.15 10.66 0.14
N CYS A 255 -30.04 10.73 -0.57
CA CYS A 255 -30.01 11.00 -2.01
C CYS A 255 -30.71 9.93 -2.85
N LEU A 256 -30.55 8.64 -2.49
CA LEU A 256 -31.27 7.53 -3.11
C LEU A 256 -32.78 7.63 -2.87
N SER A 257 -33.22 8.04 -1.67
CA SER A 257 -34.63 8.23 -1.34
C SER A 257 -35.26 9.39 -2.11
N THR A 258 -34.57 10.52 -2.23
CA THR A 258 -35.05 11.65 -3.05
C THR A 258 -35.10 11.29 -4.54
N ARG A 259 -34.10 10.55 -5.04
CA ARG A 259 -34.10 10.03 -6.42
C ARG A 259 -35.26 9.08 -6.68
N ALA A 260 -35.61 8.22 -5.72
CA ALA A 260 -36.76 7.32 -5.82
C ALA A 260 -38.10 8.07 -5.88
N ARG A 261 -38.32 9.04 -4.97
CA ARG A 261 -39.53 9.90 -4.98
C ARG A 261 -39.71 10.61 -6.32
N LEU A 262 -38.64 11.21 -6.86
CA LEU A 262 -38.68 11.90 -8.15
C LEU A 262 -38.92 10.94 -9.34
N GLN A 263 -38.53 9.65 -9.24
CA GLN A 263 -38.88 8.64 -10.25
C GLN A 263 -40.37 8.27 -10.22
N GLU A 264 -40.99 8.24 -9.04
CA GLU A 264 -42.42 7.99 -8.84
C GLU A 264 -43.27 9.18 -9.33
N GLU A 265 -42.95 10.40 -8.89
CA GLU A 265 -43.62 11.64 -9.34
C GLU A 265 -43.51 11.86 -10.86
N LEU A 266 -42.40 11.42 -11.47
CA LEU A 266 -42.19 11.45 -12.93
C LEU A 266 -43.01 10.37 -13.66
N ALA A 267 -43.28 9.22 -13.04
CA ALA A 267 -44.17 8.21 -13.62
C ALA A 267 -45.62 8.68 -13.60
N ASP A 268 -46.08 9.22 -12.47
CA ASP A 268 -47.44 9.74 -12.29
C ASP A 268 -47.74 10.91 -13.25
N ASN A 269 -46.85 11.89 -13.34
CA ASN A 269 -47.10 13.04 -14.23
C ASN A 269 -46.97 12.67 -15.72
N LYS A 270 -46.18 11.65 -16.09
CA LYS A 270 -46.24 11.04 -17.43
C LYS A 270 -47.60 10.36 -17.69
N ALA A 271 -48.16 9.65 -16.71
CA ALA A 271 -49.47 9.01 -16.86
C ALA A 271 -50.59 10.04 -17.03
N LYS A 272 -50.57 11.14 -16.25
CA LYS A 272 -51.50 12.28 -16.40
C LYS A 272 -51.38 12.94 -17.79
N SER A 273 -50.16 13.22 -18.23
CA SER A 273 -49.87 13.78 -19.56
C SER A 273 -50.42 12.89 -20.68
N ALA A 274 -50.12 11.58 -20.65
CA ALA A 274 -50.62 10.62 -21.64
C ALA A 274 -52.16 10.48 -21.64
N ALA A 275 -52.80 10.54 -20.47
CA ALA A 275 -54.27 10.54 -20.37
C ALA A 275 -54.88 11.82 -20.97
N SER A 276 -54.24 12.98 -20.78
CA SER A 276 -54.67 14.23 -21.42
C SER A 276 -54.49 14.18 -22.95
N THR A 277 -53.40 13.60 -23.44
CA THR A 277 -53.18 13.39 -24.89
C THR A 277 -54.28 12.52 -25.50
N ALA A 278 -54.59 11.37 -24.88
CA ALA A 278 -55.64 10.48 -25.36
C ALA A 278 -57.04 11.14 -25.33
N LEU A 279 -57.30 12.02 -24.34
CA LEU A 279 -58.53 12.82 -24.30
C LEU A 279 -58.57 13.85 -25.45
N MET A 280 -57.46 14.54 -25.76
CA MET A 280 -57.39 15.44 -26.91
C MET A 280 -57.61 14.71 -28.23
N GLU A 281 -56.97 13.55 -28.45
CA GLU A 281 -57.14 12.73 -29.66
C GLU A 281 -58.60 12.30 -29.85
N HIS A 282 -59.25 11.86 -28.76
CA HIS A 282 -60.67 11.52 -28.76
C HIS A 282 -61.58 12.73 -29.05
N LEU A 283 -61.31 13.90 -28.46
CA LEU A 283 -62.05 15.14 -28.74
C LEU A 283 -61.85 15.59 -30.20
N GLN A 284 -60.64 15.48 -30.76
CA GLN A 284 -60.35 15.78 -32.16
C GLN A 284 -61.13 14.84 -33.10
N ALA A 285 -61.20 13.54 -32.80
CA ALA A 285 -61.99 12.59 -33.57
C ALA A 285 -63.50 12.86 -33.51
N GLN A 286 -64.03 13.30 -32.36
CA GLN A 286 -65.43 13.73 -32.24
C GLN A 286 -65.69 15.02 -33.03
N ILE A 287 -64.82 16.03 -32.96
CA ILE A 287 -64.94 17.26 -33.75
C ILE A 287 -64.92 16.94 -35.25
N ALA A 288 -63.96 16.14 -35.73
CA ALA A 288 -63.85 15.77 -37.13
C ALA A 288 -65.11 15.04 -37.65
N THR A 289 -65.68 14.13 -36.87
CA THR A 289 -66.90 13.39 -37.26
C THR A 289 -68.18 14.24 -37.19
N LEU A 290 -68.25 15.25 -36.32
CA LEU A 290 -69.32 16.26 -36.36
C LEU A 290 -69.15 17.22 -37.54
N GLU A 291 -67.92 17.62 -37.87
CA GLU A 291 -67.63 18.43 -39.05
C GLU A 291 -67.94 17.70 -40.37
N ASP A 292 -67.67 16.40 -40.49
CA ASP A 292 -68.05 15.63 -41.67
C ASP A 292 -69.58 15.57 -41.85
N ARG A 293 -70.33 15.41 -40.75
CA ARG A 293 -71.79 15.51 -40.78
C ARG A 293 -72.27 16.93 -41.13
N LEU A 294 -71.56 17.96 -40.66
CA LEU A 294 -71.85 19.36 -41.03
C LEU A 294 -71.60 19.61 -42.53
N ARG A 295 -70.53 19.03 -43.09
CA ARG A 295 -70.23 19.04 -44.53
C ARG A 295 -71.33 18.32 -45.32
N GLU A 296 -71.84 17.20 -44.82
CA GLU A 296 -72.93 16.43 -45.44
C GLU A 296 -74.22 17.27 -45.59
N TYR A 297 -74.65 18.00 -44.55
CA TYR A 297 -75.79 18.93 -44.65
C TYR A 297 -75.54 20.10 -45.61
N GLN A 298 -74.31 20.63 -45.67
CA GLN A 298 -74.00 21.75 -46.55
C GLN A 298 -74.04 21.36 -48.03
N VAL A 299 -73.61 20.15 -48.39
CA VAL A 299 -73.67 19.62 -49.76
C VAL A 299 -75.12 19.43 -50.26
N VAL A 300 -76.09 19.20 -49.37
CA VAL A 300 -77.53 19.11 -49.73
C VAL A 300 -78.12 20.47 -50.16
N SER A 301 -77.53 21.59 -49.73
CA SER A 301 -77.99 22.94 -50.09
C SER A 301 -77.51 23.44 -51.47
N GLU A 302 -76.42 22.91 -52.03
CA GLU A 302 -75.83 23.45 -53.26
C GLU A 302 -76.51 22.91 -54.54
N ILE A 303 -77.63 23.55 -54.93
CA ILE A 303 -78.17 23.44 -56.29
C ILE A 303 -77.21 24.16 -57.26
N PRO A 304 -76.66 23.50 -58.30
CA PRO A 304 -75.74 24.15 -59.24
C PRO A 304 -76.46 25.21 -60.11
N VAL A 305 -76.29 26.49 -59.78
CA VAL A 305 -76.83 27.61 -60.57
C VAL A 305 -75.97 27.84 -61.82
N ILE A 306 -76.31 27.13 -62.89
CA ILE A 306 -75.79 27.41 -64.23
C ILE A 306 -76.66 28.49 -64.88
N TYR A 307 -76.39 29.76 -64.60
CA TYR A 307 -76.58 30.93 -65.49
C TYR A 307 -76.15 32.21 -64.75
N ASP A 308 -75.23 32.98 -65.35
CA ASP A 308 -75.22 34.47 -65.44
C ASP A 308 -73.81 34.99 -65.80
N ASP A 309 -73.38 34.66 -67.02
CA ASP A 309 -72.55 35.60 -67.79
C ASP A 309 -73.48 36.69 -68.37
N ILE A 310 -72.94 37.89 -68.62
CA ILE A 310 -73.59 39.07 -69.25
C ILE A 310 -74.49 39.90 -68.30
N TYR A 311 -73.92 40.85 -67.55
CA TYR A 311 -74.16 42.29 -67.76
C TYR A 311 -73.20 43.24 -66.97
N ASP A 312 -72.66 44.22 -67.69
CA ASP A 312 -72.07 45.54 -67.34
C ASP A 312 -71.23 45.78 -66.05
N ASP A 313 -69.93 45.91 -66.30
CA ASP A 313 -69.01 46.92 -65.75
C ASP A 313 -69.65 48.31 -65.49
N ASN A 314 -69.46 48.90 -64.28
CA ASN A 314 -68.85 50.25 -64.11
C ASN A 314 -68.61 50.73 -62.65
N THR A 315 -67.33 50.97 -62.32
CA THR A 315 -66.76 52.06 -61.48
C THR A 315 -67.27 52.49 -60.08
N LEU A 316 -66.35 52.37 -59.10
CA LEU A 316 -65.88 53.39 -58.11
C LEU A 316 -66.70 53.76 -56.83
N VAL A 317 -65.92 54.14 -55.78
CA VAL A 317 -66.30 54.90 -54.54
C VAL A 317 -66.98 54.05 -53.44
N ARG A 318 -66.55 53.92 -52.15
CA ARG A 318 -65.66 54.70 -51.24
C ARG A 318 -65.23 53.90 -49.97
N LYS A 319 -63.99 54.15 -49.45
CA LYS A 319 -63.54 54.06 -48.01
C LYS A 319 -63.62 52.67 -47.33
N LYS A 320 -62.77 52.23 -46.39
CA LYS A 320 -61.58 52.68 -45.60
C LYS A 320 -60.90 51.36 -45.10
N LYS A 321 -59.64 51.24 -44.65
CA LYS A 321 -58.41 52.06 -44.60
C LYS A 321 -57.27 51.14 -44.10
N ASP A 322 -56.13 51.12 -44.75
CA ASP A 322 -54.98 50.26 -44.39
C ASP A 322 -54.03 50.79 -43.28
N CYS A 323 -53.03 49.95 -43.00
CA CYS A 323 -51.71 50.18 -42.38
C CYS A 323 -51.55 50.16 -40.84
N LEU A 324 -50.98 49.03 -40.37
CA LEU A 324 -49.59 48.90 -39.85
C LEU A 324 -49.04 49.97 -38.89
N LYS A 325 -48.65 49.58 -37.67
CA LYS A 325 -47.23 49.37 -37.25
C LYS A 325 -47.09 48.89 -35.79
N SER A 326 -45.92 48.34 -35.45
CA SER A 326 -45.55 47.82 -34.12
C SER A 326 -45.31 48.92 -33.08
N LYS A 327 -45.09 48.50 -31.82
CA LYS A 327 -44.28 49.25 -30.87
C LYS A 327 -43.62 48.31 -29.86
N ASP A 328 -42.30 48.41 -29.74
CA ASP A 328 -41.46 47.58 -28.87
C ASP A 328 -40.92 48.39 -27.67
N ASN A 329 -40.33 47.66 -26.72
CA ASN A 329 -39.32 48.08 -25.71
C ASN A 329 -39.74 48.78 -24.40
N LEU A 330 -39.54 48.02 -23.31
CA LEU A 330 -38.63 48.26 -22.16
C LEU A 330 -38.75 49.54 -21.29
N ASN A 331 -38.97 49.35 -19.98
CA ASN A 331 -38.03 49.55 -18.84
C ASN A 331 -38.77 49.22 -17.52
N GLU A 332 -38.25 48.33 -16.66
CA GLU A 332 -37.48 48.61 -15.42
C GLU A 332 -38.29 49.32 -14.30
N ASP A 333 -38.63 48.59 -13.21
CA ASP A 333 -38.02 48.79 -11.87
C ASP A 333 -38.71 47.98 -10.72
N ASP A 334 -37.86 47.27 -9.98
CA ASP A 334 -37.87 46.94 -8.53
C ASP A 334 -39.10 46.53 -7.67
N ALA A 335 -38.85 45.42 -6.95
CA ALA A 335 -39.02 45.24 -5.49
C ALA A 335 -40.35 44.72 -4.86
N LYS A 336 -40.22 43.50 -4.30
CA LYS A 336 -40.54 43.06 -2.91
C LYS A 336 -41.83 42.27 -2.54
N ASP A 337 -41.52 41.09 -2.00
CA ASP A 337 -41.95 40.52 -0.71
C ASP A 337 -43.35 39.87 -0.53
N GLU A 338 -43.35 38.84 0.35
CA GLU A 338 -44.45 38.12 1.00
C GLU A 338 -45.44 37.29 0.16
N GLU A 339 -45.07 36.01 -0.02
CA GLU A 339 -45.79 34.88 0.57
C GLU A 339 -47.20 35.16 1.14
N ARG A 340 -48.22 34.53 0.54
CA ARG A 340 -49.40 34.14 1.32
C ARG A 340 -50.08 32.89 0.77
N THR A 341 -50.10 31.86 1.60
CA THR A 341 -50.98 30.70 1.45
C THR A 341 -52.45 31.15 1.36
N ASN A 342 -53.21 30.48 0.50
CA ASN A 342 -54.67 30.38 0.61
C ASN A 342 -55.10 29.09 -0.06
N ASP A 343 -55.23 28.03 0.74
CA ASP A 343 -55.94 26.82 0.33
C ASP A 343 -57.39 27.18 0.02
N LEU A 344 -57.83 26.97 -1.22
CA LEU A 344 -59.24 26.88 -1.56
C LEU A 344 -59.48 25.55 -2.26
N ASP A 345 -59.89 24.59 -1.43
CA ASP A 345 -60.57 23.37 -1.80
C ASP A 345 -61.86 23.70 -2.57
N ASP A 346 -61.80 23.61 -3.89
CA ASP A 346 -62.95 23.37 -4.75
C ASP A 346 -62.88 21.92 -5.25
N THR A 347 -63.23 20.98 -4.37
CA THR A 347 -63.56 19.60 -4.72
C THR A 347 -64.61 19.57 -5.84
N ILE A 348 -64.18 19.22 -7.05
CA ILE A 348 -65.07 18.86 -8.16
C ILE A 348 -65.10 17.33 -8.27
N ASP A 349 -66.29 16.76 -8.08
CA ASP A 349 -66.51 15.31 -7.99
C ASP A 349 -66.00 14.55 -9.22
N ALA A 350 -65.41 13.38 -8.95
CA ALA A 350 -65.02 12.41 -9.96
C ALA A 350 -66.23 11.59 -10.46
N ASP A 351 -67.26 12.25 -11.01
CA ASP A 351 -68.38 11.59 -11.71
C ASP A 351 -68.85 12.34 -12.97
N THR A 352 -68.01 12.35 -13.99
CA THR A 352 -68.49 12.37 -15.38
C THR A 352 -68.53 10.94 -15.94
N THR A 353 -69.47 10.14 -15.42
CA THR A 353 -69.82 8.82 -15.95
C THR A 353 -69.98 8.83 -17.48
N LEU A 354 -69.36 7.84 -18.14
CA LEU A 354 -69.39 7.59 -19.58
C LEU A 354 -70.83 7.49 -20.12
N THR A 355 -71.38 8.61 -20.61
CA THR A 355 -72.60 8.60 -21.41
C THR A 355 -72.24 8.20 -22.84
N ILE A 356 -72.17 6.89 -23.06
CA ILE A 356 -71.97 6.30 -24.39
C ILE A 356 -73.16 6.70 -25.28
N ILE A 357 -72.93 7.62 -26.22
CA ILE A 357 -73.87 7.88 -27.32
C ILE A 357 -73.82 6.67 -28.25
N SER A 358 -74.60 5.65 -27.90
CA SER A 358 -74.66 4.39 -28.62
C SER A 358 -75.29 4.61 -29.99
N THR A 359 -74.50 4.41 -31.05
CA THR A 359 -74.93 4.43 -32.45
C THR A 359 -75.91 3.27 -32.70
N LYS A 360 -77.19 3.48 -32.39
CA LYS A 360 -78.26 2.53 -32.67
C LYS A 360 -78.86 2.76 -34.04
N GLU A 361 -78.88 1.70 -34.83
CA GLU A 361 -79.59 1.60 -36.10
C GLU A 361 -81.08 1.95 -35.92
N CYS A 362 -81.58 2.90 -36.71
CA CYS A 362 -83.01 3.06 -36.95
C CYS A 362 -83.34 2.52 -38.35
N LYS A 363 -84.30 1.60 -38.39
CA LYS A 363 -84.66 0.81 -39.59
C LYS A 363 -85.61 1.55 -40.52
N ASP A 364 -85.70 1.04 -41.74
CA ASP A 364 -86.72 1.39 -42.73
C ASP A 364 -88.14 1.40 -42.14
N SER A 365 -88.89 2.47 -42.41
CA SER A 365 -90.34 2.45 -42.35
C SER A 365 -90.96 3.40 -43.39
N ASN A 366 -91.27 2.84 -44.55
CA ASN A 366 -91.97 3.51 -45.65
C ASN A 366 -93.47 3.68 -45.36
N VAL A 367 -93.96 4.92 -45.32
CA VAL A 367 -95.39 5.25 -45.48
C VAL A 367 -95.52 6.56 -46.29
N ASN A 368 -96.27 6.53 -47.40
CA ASN A 368 -96.61 7.72 -48.22
C ASN A 368 -97.63 8.64 -47.52
N GLY A 369 -97.58 9.97 -47.75
CA GLY A 369 -98.69 10.83 -47.31
C GLY A 369 -98.69 12.34 -47.60
N THR A 370 -98.92 12.73 -48.87
CA THR A 370 -99.47 14.07 -49.26
C THR A 370 -98.48 15.26 -49.30
N LEU A 371 -98.96 16.40 -49.81
CA LEU A 371 -98.22 17.60 -50.23
C LEU A 371 -98.30 18.75 -49.20
N GLU A 372 -97.46 19.77 -49.45
CA GLU A 372 -97.24 21.02 -48.70
C GLU A 372 -96.15 20.88 -47.60
N ASP A 373 -95.64 22.01 -47.10
CA ASP A 373 -94.57 22.15 -46.07
C ASP A 373 -93.08 21.87 -46.44
N LYS A 374 -92.65 22.35 -47.62
CA LYS A 374 -91.22 22.44 -48.00
C LYS A 374 -90.37 23.44 -47.21
N ASP A 375 -91.00 24.28 -46.40
CA ASP A 375 -90.31 25.26 -45.56
C ASP A 375 -90.08 24.73 -44.13
N GLU A 376 -90.90 23.81 -43.63
CA GLU A 376 -90.67 23.15 -42.33
C GLU A 376 -89.47 22.18 -42.38
N GLU A 377 -89.30 21.38 -43.45
CA GLU A 377 -88.11 20.53 -43.63
C GLU A 377 -86.81 21.36 -43.53
N LYS A 378 -86.82 22.58 -44.09
CA LYS A 378 -85.66 23.48 -44.07
C LYS A 378 -85.42 24.15 -42.72
N GLU A 379 -86.47 24.55 -42.00
CA GLU A 379 -86.28 25.05 -40.62
C GLU A 379 -85.72 23.95 -39.72
N VAL A 380 -86.11 22.69 -39.91
CA VAL A 380 -85.54 21.54 -39.20
C VAL A 380 -84.08 21.29 -39.57
N GLU A 381 -83.71 21.29 -40.85
CA GLU A 381 -82.30 21.16 -41.27
C GLU A 381 -81.42 22.30 -40.75
N VAL A 382 -81.87 23.56 -40.84
CA VAL A 382 -81.14 24.74 -40.34
C VAL A 382 -81.01 24.72 -38.81
N ALA A 383 -82.06 24.30 -38.09
CA ALA A 383 -81.98 24.09 -36.64
C ALA A 383 -80.95 23.01 -36.29
N GLN A 384 -80.94 21.89 -37.02
CA GLN A 384 -80.01 20.78 -36.79
C GLN A 384 -78.56 21.15 -37.16
N GLU A 385 -78.34 21.95 -38.20
CA GLU A 385 -77.03 22.54 -38.50
C GLU A 385 -76.56 23.47 -37.38
N SER A 386 -77.46 24.30 -36.83
CA SER A 386 -77.13 25.22 -35.72
C SER A 386 -76.69 24.47 -34.45
N ILE A 387 -77.34 23.35 -34.14
CA ILE A 387 -77.00 22.50 -33.00
C ILE A 387 -75.62 21.86 -33.19
N LEU A 388 -75.34 21.28 -34.36
CA LEU A 388 -74.02 20.75 -34.71
C LEU A 388 -72.92 21.79 -34.56
N ARG A 389 -73.15 23.03 -35.04
CA ARG A 389 -72.22 24.15 -34.87
C ARG A 389 -71.98 24.49 -33.38
N THR A 390 -73.00 24.47 -32.53
CA THR A 390 -72.82 24.71 -31.09
C THR A 390 -72.10 23.57 -30.35
N ASP A 391 -72.34 22.31 -30.73
CA ASP A 391 -71.64 21.17 -30.13
C ASP A 391 -70.16 21.12 -30.55
N ILE A 392 -69.86 21.44 -31.82
CA ILE A 392 -68.48 21.61 -32.31
C ILE A 392 -67.74 22.69 -31.50
N LEU A 393 -68.34 23.87 -31.32
CA LEU A 393 -67.73 24.96 -30.54
C LEU A 393 -67.47 24.53 -29.07
N ARG A 394 -68.41 23.81 -28.46
CA ARG A 394 -68.27 23.31 -27.07
C ARG A 394 -67.17 22.25 -26.94
N LEU A 395 -67.03 21.35 -27.92
CA LEU A 395 -65.93 20.38 -27.96
C LEU A 395 -64.58 21.05 -28.23
N GLN A 396 -64.54 22.11 -29.05
CA GLN A 396 -63.34 22.92 -29.27
C GLN A 396 -62.89 23.64 -27.98
N GLU A 397 -63.81 24.15 -27.17
CA GLU A 397 -63.51 24.73 -25.85
C GLU A 397 -62.96 23.68 -24.86
N LEU A 398 -63.55 22.49 -24.81
CA LEU A 398 -63.05 21.38 -24.00
C LEU A 398 -61.67 20.86 -24.47
N LEU A 399 -61.44 20.83 -25.78
CA LEU A 399 -60.12 20.51 -26.35
C LEU A 399 -59.07 21.53 -25.92
N GLU A 400 -59.39 22.83 -25.99
CA GLU A 400 -58.46 23.90 -25.63
C GLU A 400 -58.17 23.98 -24.12
N THR A 401 -59.09 23.57 -23.26
CA THR A 401 -58.82 23.40 -21.81
C THR A 401 -57.97 22.15 -21.53
N SER A 402 -58.26 21.02 -22.19
CA SER A 402 -57.42 19.81 -22.12
C SER A 402 -56.00 20.04 -22.64
N ARG A 403 -55.85 20.83 -23.71
CA ARG A 403 -54.55 21.25 -24.28
C ARG A 403 -53.70 22.03 -23.27
N LYS A 404 -54.31 22.97 -22.54
CA LYS A 404 -53.62 23.75 -21.50
C LYS A 404 -53.21 22.88 -20.32
N ALA A 405 -54.09 21.97 -19.88
CA ALA A 405 -53.76 20.99 -18.85
C ALA A 405 -52.56 20.11 -19.28
N GLN A 406 -52.57 19.61 -20.52
CA GLN A 406 -51.44 18.85 -21.07
C GLN A 406 -50.15 19.67 -21.07
N GLU A 407 -50.16 20.89 -21.60
CA GLU A 407 -48.96 21.76 -21.67
C GLU A 407 -48.38 22.03 -20.27
N THR A 408 -49.22 22.21 -19.24
CA THR A 408 -48.74 22.32 -17.85
C THR A 408 -48.16 21.02 -17.32
N SER A 409 -48.76 19.86 -17.61
CA SER A 409 -48.23 18.56 -17.21
C SER A 409 -46.90 18.21 -17.89
N GLU A 410 -46.71 18.60 -19.16
CA GLU A 410 -45.47 18.40 -19.92
C GLU A 410 -44.33 19.26 -19.37
N LYS A 411 -44.62 20.51 -18.98
CA LYS A 411 -43.66 21.40 -18.30
C LYS A 411 -43.22 20.83 -16.94
N GLU A 412 -44.15 20.31 -16.14
CA GLU A 412 -43.80 19.70 -14.86
C GLU A 412 -43.04 18.37 -15.05
N VAL A 413 -43.38 17.57 -16.07
CA VAL A 413 -42.59 16.38 -16.46
C VAL A 413 -41.18 16.77 -16.94
N ALA A 414 -41.00 17.93 -17.58
CA ALA A 414 -39.67 18.43 -17.96
C ALA A 414 -38.86 18.86 -16.72
N ARG A 415 -39.49 19.59 -15.79
CA ARG A 415 -38.89 20.02 -14.52
C ARG A 415 -38.46 18.82 -13.66
N ILE A 416 -39.35 17.86 -13.42
CA ILE A 416 -39.04 16.68 -12.60
C ILE A 416 -37.93 15.82 -13.24
N ARG A 417 -37.76 15.85 -14.58
CA ARG A 417 -36.59 15.21 -15.24
C ARG A 417 -35.27 15.90 -14.88
N GLU A 418 -35.26 17.23 -14.79
CA GLU A 418 -34.08 18.01 -14.41
C GLU A 418 -33.74 17.78 -12.93
N ASP A 419 -34.73 17.92 -12.04
CA ASP A 419 -34.58 17.62 -10.60
C ASP A 419 -34.12 16.17 -10.37
N LEU A 420 -34.64 15.21 -11.14
CA LEU A 420 -34.22 13.81 -11.10
C LEU A 420 -32.78 13.62 -11.60
N ALA A 421 -32.35 14.35 -12.63
CA ALA A 421 -30.97 14.29 -13.11
C ALA A 421 -30.00 14.80 -12.03
N GLN A 422 -30.30 15.96 -11.43
CA GLN A 422 -29.52 16.53 -10.33
C GLN A 422 -29.47 15.60 -9.10
N ALA A 423 -30.62 15.03 -8.70
CA ALA A 423 -30.70 14.04 -7.62
C ALA A 423 -29.94 12.74 -7.95
N SER A 424 -29.89 12.34 -9.23
CA SER A 424 -29.11 11.18 -9.66
C SER A 424 -27.61 11.44 -9.62
N THR A 425 -27.13 12.62 -10.03
CA THR A 425 -25.70 12.99 -9.87
C THR A 425 -25.30 13.10 -8.40
N ALA A 426 -26.15 13.66 -7.55
CA ALA A 426 -25.92 13.73 -6.11
C ALA A 426 -25.85 12.33 -5.48
N ALA A 427 -26.77 11.42 -5.85
CA ALA A 427 -26.76 10.04 -5.36
C ALA A 427 -25.51 9.25 -5.80
N ILE A 428 -25.03 9.45 -7.04
CA ILE A 428 -23.78 8.83 -7.53
C ILE A 428 -22.57 9.36 -6.74
N THR A 429 -22.51 10.66 -6.51
CA THR A 429 -21.41 11.30 -5.76
C THR A 429 -21.37 10.81 -4.32
N ALA A 430 -22.50 10.82 -3.61
CA ALA A 430 -22.61 10.32 -2.24
C ALA A 430 -22.29 8.82 -2.13
N SER A 431 -22.71 8.01 -3.11
CA SER A 431 -22.38 6.58 -3.16
C SER A 431 -20.87 6.34 -3.34
N HIS A 432 -20.21 7.13 -4.17
CA HIS A 432 -18.76 7.06 -4.36
C HIS A 432 -17.99 7.49 -3.09
N GLU A 433 -18.42 8.58 -2.43
CA GLU A 433 -17.86 9.05 -1.17
C GLU A 433 -18.01 8.01 -0.04
N ALA A 434 -19.23 7.48 0.15
CA ALA A 434 -19.50 6.42 1.13
C ALA A 434 -18.68 5.15 0.83
N SER A 435 -18.59 4.73 -0.44
CA SER A 435 -17.76 3.59 -0.86
C SER A 435 -16.27 3.78 -0.52
N ASN A 436 -15.73 4.98 -0.77
CA ASN A 436 -14.34 5.32 -0.45
C ASN A 436 -14.09 5.31 1.07
N LEU A 437 -14.98 5.91 1.87
CA LEU A 437 -14.89 5.90 3.34
C LEU A 437 -15.01 4.47 3.92
N ARG A 438 -15.92 3.64 3.40
CA ARG A 438 -16.02 2.20 3.75
C ARG A 438 -14.72 1.45 3.44
N GLN A 439 -14.08 1.74 2.30
CA GLN A 439 -12.80 1.11 1.92
C GLN A 439 -11.64 1.55 2.84
N GLN A 440 -11.56 2.84 3.16
CA GLN A 440 -10.56 3.37 4.11
C GLN A 440 -10.76 2.81 5.52
N LEU A 441 -12.01 2.73 5.98
CA LEU A 441 -12.37 2.10 7.25
C LEU A 441 -11.92 0.63 7.28
N ALA A 442 -12.27 -0.17 6.27
CA ALA A 442 -11.89 -1.58 6.22
C ALA A 442 -10.36 -1.80 6.20
N ALA A 443 -9.61 -0.93 5.51
CA ALA A 443 -8.15 -0.96 5.52
C ALA A 443 -7.57 -0.60 6.90
N SER A 444 -8.15 0.40 7.58
CA SER A 444 -7.72 0.83 8.92
C SER A 444 -8.09 -0.18 10.01
N GLU A 445 -9.26 -0.82 9.91
CA GLU A 445 -9.66 -1.96 10.75
C GLU A 445 -8.70 -3.15 10.56
N ALA A 446 -8.35 -3.50 9.32
CA ALA A 446 -7.37 -4.55 9.04
C ALA A 446 -6.02 -4.28 9.72
N LEU A 447 -5.49 -3.06 9.56
CA LEU A 447 -4.26 -2.59 10.23
C LEU A 447 -4.37 -2.65 11.76
N MET A 448 -5.52 -2.26 12.32
CA MET A 448 -5.77 -2.37 13.76
C MET A 448 -5.73 -3.84 14.22
N THR A 449 -6.35 -4.78 13.50
CA THR A 449 -6.29 -6.21 13.87
C THR A 449 -4.86 -6.77 13.80
N GLU A 450 -3.99 -6.22 12.96
CA GLU A 450 -2.56 -6.55 12.97
C GLU A 450 -1.88 -5.99 14.22
N LYS A 451 -2.08 -4.70 14.54
CA LYS A 451 -1.55 -4.10 15.78
C LYS A 451 -1.99 -4.87 17.03
N VAL A 452 -3.27 -5.26 17.14
CA VAL A 452 -3.78 -6.13 18.24
C VAL A 452 -2.99 -7.44 18.34
N LYS A 453 -2.70 -8.11 17.21
CA LYS A 453 -1.88 -9.34 17.19
C LYS A 453 -0.44 -9.08 17.64
N THR A 454 0.18 -7.98 17.21
CA THR A 454 1.55 -7.63 17.64
C THR A 454 1.62 -7.34 19.14
N VAL A 455 0.66 -6.59 19.69
CA VAL A 455 0.54 -6.30 21.13
C VAL A 455 0.34 -7.59 21.92
N GLY A 456 -0.57 -8.47 21.49
CA GLY A 456 -0.79 -9.77 22.15
C GLY A 456 0.45 -10.68 22.12
N SER A 457 1.21 -10.65 21.02
CA SER A 457 2.47 -11.39 20.90
C SER A 457 3.57 -10.85 21.83
N LEU A 458 3.78 -9.53 21.84
CA LEU A 458 4.73 -8.85 22.73
C LEU A 458 4.36 -9.06 24.20
N GLN A 459 3.08 -8.92 24.56
CA GLN A 459 2.58 -9.16 25.92
C GLN A 459 2.82 -10.62 26.35
N SER A 460 2.59 -11.58 25.46
CA SER A 460 2.90 -13.00 25.70
C SER A 460 4.40 -13.25 25.85
N GLN A 461 5.26 -12.53 25.14
CA GLN A 461 6.72 -12.62 25.27
C GLN A 461 7.19 -12.03 26.61
N VAL A 462 6.70 -10.85 26.99
CA VAL A 462 7.00 -10.20 28.27
C VAL A 462 6.58 -11.09 29.44
N SER A 463 5.36 -11.65 29.44
CA SER A 463 4.93 -12.55 30.53
C SER A 463 5.81 -13.80 30.65
N ARG A 464 6.17 -14.45 29.54
CA ARG A 464 7.06 -15.63 29.57
C ARG A 464 8.45 -15.32 30.13
N LEU A 465 9.02 -14.15 29.80
CA LEU A 465 10.32 -13.73 30.31
C LEU A 465 10.25 -13.24 31.77
N GLU A 466 9.21 -12.50 32.15
CA GLU A 466 8.98 -12.13 33.55
C GLU A 466 8.85 -13.38 34.44
N ASP A 467 8.12 -14.41 34.00
CA ASP A 467 7.94 -15.64 34.78
C ASP A 467 9.22 -16.50 34.84
N SER A 468 9.99 -16.58 33.76
CA SER A 468 11.31 -17.25 33.81
C SER A 468 12.31 -16.50 34.70
N SER A 469 12.27 -15.16 34.72
CA SER A 469 13.08 -14.34 35.62
C SER A 469 12.68 -14.52 37.09
N LYS A 470 11.38 -14.64 37.40
CA LYS A 470 10.87 -14.93 38.76
C LYS A 470 11.36 -16.30 39.25
N GLU A 471 11.33 -17.31 38.39
CA GLU A 471 11.82 -18.67 38.71
C GLU A 471 13.34 -18.66 38.97
N VAL A 472 14.15 -18.08 38.08
CA VAL A 472 15.62 -17.97 38.27
C VAL A 472 15.96 -17.19 39.55
N GLN A 473 15.28 -16.07 39.82
CA GLN A 473 15.47 -15.30 41.05
C GLN A 473 15.10 -16.10 42.31
N THR A 474 14.05 -16.92 42.24
CA THR A 474 13.63 -17.83 43.32
C THR A 474 14.69 -18.91 43.56
N GLN A 475 15.19 -19.57 42.52
CA GLN A 475 16.27 -20.57 42.62
C GLN A 475 17.56 -19.96 43.20
N LEU A 476 17.96 -18.78 42.74
CA LEU A 476 19.17 -18.09 43.22
C LEU A 476 19.02 -17.69 44.71
N SER A 477 17.82 -17.29 45.14
CA SER A 477 17.54 -17.04 46.56
C SER A 477 17.68 -18.32 47.42
N ASN A 478 17.17 -19.46 46.94
CA ASN A 478 17.24 -20.75 47.64
C ASN A 478 18.69 -21.28 47.73
N LEU A 479 19.49 -21.10 46.68
CA LEU A 479 20.92 -21.41 46.68
C LEU A 479 21.69 -20.51 47.66
N THR A 480 21.37 -19.21 47.71
CA THR A 480 21.99 -18.26 48.65
C THR A 480 21.72 -18.63 50.11
N VAL A 481 20.52 -19.13 50.44
CA VAL A 481 20.22 -19.65 51.79
C VAL A 481 21.04 -20.90 52.09
N ARG A 482 21.03 -21.91 51.20
CA ARG A 482 21.82 -23.14 51.41
C ARG A 482 23.32 -22.87 51.56
N LEU A 483 23.87 -21.94 50.78
CA LEU A 483 25.29 -21.57 50.87
C LEU A 483 25.62 -20.98 52.25
N ARG A 484 24.75 -20.13 52.81
CA ARG A 484 24.87 -19.60 54.17
C ARG A 484 24.79 -20.72 55.22
N ASP A 485 23.85 -21.65 55.07
CA ASP A 485 23.66 -22.77 56.00
C ASP A 485 24.89 -23.70 56.02
N GLU A 486 25.46 -24.02 54.86
CA GLU A 486 26.72 -24.79 54.78
C GLU A 486 27.91 -23.98 55.32
N GLN A 487 27.99 -22.67 55.06
CA GLN A 487 29.06 -21.82 55.59
C GLN A 487 29.01 -21.75 57.13
N GLN A 488 27.83 -21.73 57.74
CA GLN A 488 27.66 -21.84 59.20
C GLN A 488 28.09 -23.21 59.74
N LYS A 489 27.77 -24.32 59.05
CA LYS A 489 28.25 -25.67 59.42
C LYS A 489 29.76 -25.77 59.34
N VAL A 490 30.38 -25.21 58.31
CA VAL A 490 31.84 -25.17 58.16
C VAL A 490 32.49 -24.36 59.28
N GLN A 491 31.94 -23.21 59.66
CA GLN A 491 32.41 -22.42 60.81
C GLN A 491 32.29 -23.20 62.13
N ALA A 492 31.16 -23.88 62.37
CA ALA A 492 30.98 -24.72 63.56
C ALA A 492 31.99 -25.88 63.61
N ALA A 493 32.22 -26.58 62.49
CA ALA A 493 33.21 -27.64 62.38
C ALA A 493 34.66 -27.14 62.52
N GLN A 494 34.96 -25.92 62.08
CA GLN A 494 36.26 -25.27 62.28
C GLN A 494 36.51 -24.97 63.76
N GLU A 495 35.52 -24.45 64.49
CA GLU A 495 35.62 -24.23 65.94
C GLU A 495 35.72 -25.54 66.73
N GLU A 496 34.97 -26.59 66.37
CA GLU A 496 35.12 -27.92 66.96
C GLU A 496 36.54 -28.48 66.70
N THR A 497 37.04 -28.36 65.47
CA THR A 497 38.41 -28.79 65.12
C THR A 497 39.47 -27.98 65.89
N ARG A 498 39.23 -26.69 66.15
CA ARG A 498 40.10 -25.83 66.96
C ARG A 498 40.15 -26.31 68.41
N LEU A 499 39.00 -26.58 69.02
CA LEU A 499 38.88 -27.10 70.39
C LEU A 499 39.48 -28.52 70.54
N LEU A 500 39.37 -29.36 69.51
CA LEU A 500 40.01 -30.69 69.49
C LEU A 500 41.53 -30.59 69.38
N ARG A 501 42.06 -29.65 68.58
CA ARG A 501 43.51 -29.37 68.48
C ARG A 501 44.08 -28.82 69.79
N GLU A 502 43.34 -27.93 70.46
CA GLU A 502 43.71 -27.37 71.76
C GLU A 502 43.83 -28.48 72.83
N LYS A 503 42.84 -29.38 72.91
CA LYS A 503 42.89 -30.57 73.80
C LYS A 503 43.97 -31.59 73.42
N LEU A 504 44.28 -31.73 72.13
CA LEU A 504 45.38 -32.58 71.68
C LEU A 504 46.72 -32.02 72.17
N SER A 505 46.93 -30.71 72.04
CA SER A 505 48.14 -30.04 72.54
C SER A 505 48.30 -30.17 74.05
N GLU A 506 47.22 -30.04 74.82
CA GLU A 506 47.20 -30.25 76.28
C GLU A 506 47.57 -31.71 76.64
N ALA A 507 47.03 -32.69 75.91
CA ALA A 507 47.34 -34.10 76.09
C ALA A 507 48.79 -34.45 75.68
N GLU A 508 49.32 -33.83 74.63
CA GLU A 508 50.71 -33.98 74.19
C GLU A 508 51.70 -33.38 75.21
N GLU A 509 51.39 -32.21 75.79
CA GLU A 509 52.19 -31.60 76.86
C GLU A 509 52.21 -32.50 78.11
N LEU A 510 51.05 -32.96 78.59
CA LEU A 510 50.93 -33.91 79.71
C LEU A 510 51.65 -35.24 79.44
N ALA A 511 51.57 -35.76 78.22
CA ALA A 511 52.32 -36.94 77.83
C ALA A 511 53.84 -36.70 77.88
N SER A 512 54.32 -35.56 77.37
CA SER A 512 55.74 -35.19 77.39
C SER A 512 56.30 -35.07 78.81
N LEU A 513 55.53 -34.49 79.74
CA LEU A 513 55.85 -34.41 81.16
C LEU A 513 55.97 -35.82 81.77
N SER A 514 55.00 -36.71 81.50
CA SER A 514 55.05 -38.10 81.99
C SER A 514 56.25 -38.90 81.46
N VAL A 515 56.68 -38.64 80.22
CA VAL A 515 57.90 -39.21 79.63
C VAL A 515 59.15 -38.66 80.32
N GLN A 516 59.21 -37.35 80.58
CA GLN A 516 60.32 -36.72 81.30
C GLN A 516 60.44 -37.25 82.74
N GLU A 517 59.30 -37.44 83.44
CA GLU A 517 59.25 -38.08 84.75
C GLU A 517 59.73 -39.54 84.68
N ALA A 518 59.22 -40.32 83.73
CA ALA A 518 59.62 -41.72 83.52
C ALA A 518 61.12 -41.86 83.20
N GLU A 519 61.70 -40.96 82.40
CA GLU A 519 63.14 -40.89 82.21
C GLU A 519 63.90 -40.51 83.49
N SER A 520 63.38 -39.59 84.30
CA SER A 520 64.00 -39.22 85.58
C SER A 520 64.03 -40.40 86.54
N LEU A 521 62.94 -41.19 86.58
CA LEU A 521 62.85 -42.43 87.35
C LEU A 521 63.78 -43.49 86.79
N LYS A 522 63.87 -43.67 85.47
CA LYS A 522 64.83 -44.57 84.81
C LYS A 522 66.28 -44.21 85.13
N ARG A 523 66.67 -42.93 85.02
CA ARG A 523 68.00 -42.43 85.42
C ARG A 523 68.28 -42.71 86.91
N ARG A 524 67.27 -42.56 87.77
CA ARG A 524 67.36 -42.82 89.22
C ARG A 524 67.41 -44.30 89.57
N ILE A 525 66.77 -45.18 88.79
CA ILE A 525 66.88 -46.64 88.90
C ILE A 525 68.29 -47.08 88.49
N VAL A 526 68.79 -46.65 87.33
CA VAL A 526 70.16 -46.95 86.89
C VAL A 526 71.18 -46.47 87.92
N GLY A 527 71.05 -45.25 88.44
CA GLY A 527 71.91 -44.74 89.51
C GLY A 527 71.76 -45.43 90.88
N LEU A 528 70.75 -46.29 91.07
CA LEU A 528 70.62 -47.20 92.22
C LEU A 528 71.18 -48.59 91.90
N GLU A 529 71.04 -49.07 90.67
CA GLU A 529 71.66 -50.30 90.17
C GLU A 529 73.20 -50.17 90.17
N GLU A 530 73.74 -49.04 89.71
CA GLU A 530 75.17 -48.69 89.82
C GLU A 530 75.65 -48.72 91.28
N ARG A 531 74.84 -48.20 92.22
CA ARG A 531 75.15 -48.23 93.66
C ARG A 531 75.04 -49.63 94.27
N LEU A 532 74.16 -50.49 93.74
CA LEU A 532 74.08 -51.90 94.14
C LEU A 532 75.28 -52.70 93.61
N GLN A 533 75.73 -52.44 92.37
CA GLN A 533 76.95 -53.02 91.82
C GLN A 533 78.20 -52.53 92.57
N PHE A 534 78.30 -51.23 92.88
CA PHE A 534 79.39 -50.66 93.65
C PHE A 534 79.50 -51.27 95.06
N ASN A 535 78.36 -51.54 95.72
CA ASN A 535 78.32 -52.22 97.02
C ASN A 535 78.65 -53.73 96.97
N GLN A 536 78.80 -54.34 95.79
CA GLN A 536 79.23 -55.73 95.63
C GLN A 536 80.71 -55.87 95.23
N ALA A 537 81.44 -54.77 95.02
CA ALA A 537 82.83 -54.76 94.55
C ALA A 537 83.80 -54.03 95.52
N SER A 538 84.31 -54.77 96.51
CA SER A 538 85.40 -54.36 97.40
C SER A 538 86.74 -54.98 96.97
N PRO A 539 87.93 -54.67 97.55
CA PRO A 539 88.41 -53.44 98.22
C PRO A 539 89.87 -53.02 97.82
N THR A 540 90.40 -51.96 98.45
CA THR A 540 91.86 -51.68 98.72
C THR A 540 92.77 -51.00 97.66
N THR A 541 93.51 -49.99 98.16
CA THR A 541 94.65 -49.18 97.65
C THR A 541 95.97 -49.95 97.37
N PRO A 542 97.11 -49.37 96.84
CA PRO A 542 97.50 -47.93 96.70
C PRO A 542 98.32 -47.45 95.44
N LEU A 543 98.47 -46.11 95.31
CA LEU A 543 99.61 -45.25 94.84
C LEU A 543 100.62 -45.66 93.73
N ILE A 544 100.87 -44.73 92.77
CA ILE A 544 102.20 -44.09 92.44
C ILE A 544 102.04 -42.90 91.44
N LEU A 545 103.05 -42.03 91.28
CA LEU A 545 103.00 -40.62 90.80
C LEU A 545 103.02 -40.35 89.25
N PRO A 546 102.48 -39.20 88.75
CA PRO A 546 102.60 -38.63 87.38
C PRO A 546 103.69 -37.49 87.31
N PRO A 547 103.86 -36.58 86.29
CA PRO A 547 102.90 -35.48 85.92
C PRO A 547 102.65 -35.14 84.39
N PRO A 548 103.22 -34.11 83.65
CA PRO A 548 102.45 -33.32 82.63
C PRO A 548 103.21 -32.99 81.30
N PRO A 549 102.89 -31.95 80.46
CA PRO A 549 101.72 -31.04 80.29
C PRO A 549 101.07 -31.18 78.85
N CYS A 550 100.08 -30.41 78.33
CA CYS A 550 99.89 -28.94 78.23
C CYS A 550 98.43 -28.47 77.99
N ILE A 551 98.23 -27.18 78.32
CA ILE A 551 97.11 -26.27 78.02
C ILE A 551 97.60 -25.42 76.80
N PRO A 552 96.80 -24.94 75.80
CA PRO A 552 95.81 -23.89 76.07
C PRO A 552 94.59 -23.65 75.12
N SER A 553 93.75 -22.72 75.60
CA SER A 553 92.81 -21.80 74.93
C SER A 553 92.80 -21.61 73.40
N GLY A 554 91.65 -21.21 72.84
CA GLY A 554 91.61 -20.55 71.53
C GLY A 554 90.23 -20.05 71.05
N SER A 555 89.94 -18.78 71.34
CA SER A 555 88.83 -17.94 70.87
C SER A 555 88.51 -17.86 69.37
N ASN A 556 87.25 -17.50 69.09
CA ASN A 556 86.75 -16.60 68.01
C ASN A 556 86.52 -17.06 66.54
N GLU A 557 85.29 -16.71 66.10
CA GLU A 557 84.92 -15.99 64.85
C GLU A 557 84.95 -16.65 63.45
N VAL A 558 83.72 -16.86 62.95
CA VAL A 558 83.13 -16.27 61.72
C VAL A 558 83.50 -16.81 60.31
N SER A 559 82.43 -16.99 59.53
CA SER A 559 82.32 -16.98 58.05
C SER A 559 82.72 -18.20 57.19
N ASN A 560 81.65 -18.89 56.75
CA ASN A 560 81.18 -18.94 55.35
C ASN A 560 81.69 -19.99 54.35
N LYS A 561 80.67 -20.46 53.59
CA LYS A 561 80.63 -20.85 52.17
C LYS A 561 81.21 -22.20 51.74
N GLU A 562 80.31 -22.95 51.06
CA GLU A 562 80.56 -23.73 49.82
C GLU A 562 81.44 -25.00 49.97
N THR A 563 81.25 -26.12 49.25
CA THR A 563 80.29 -26.51 48.17
C THR A 563 80.30 -28.04 47.98
N LEU A 564 79.33 -28.56 47.20
CA LEU A 564 79.44 -29.73 46.27
C LEU A 564 79.69 -31.16 46.82
N GLY A 565 79.09 -32.13 46.09
CA GLY A 565 79.48 -33.55 46.04
C GLY A 565 78.62 -34.52 46.90
N GLU A 566 78.24 -35.72 46.44
CA GLU A 566 78.38 -36.39 45.13
C GLU A 566 77.17 -37.34 44.88
N CYS A 567 76.91 -37.64 43.59
CA CYS A 567 76.65 -38.93 42.89
C CYS A 567 76.06 -40.16 43.65
N ASP A 568 75.35 -41.14 43.06
CA ASP A 568 75.08 -41.56 41.66
C ASP A 568 73.61 -42.07 41.52
N THR A 569 72.85 -41.90 40.42
CA THR A 569 72.88 -42.58 39.08
C THR A 569 72.43 -44.07 39.15
N THR A 570 71.31 -44.53 38.57
CA THR A 570 71.09 -44.84 37.12
C THR A 570 69.63 -45.29 36.78
N VAL A 571 69.16 -45.05 35.53
CA VAL A 571 68.27 -45.92 34.68
C VAL A 571 66.79 -46.19 35.12
N ALA A 572 65.74 -46.14 34.27
CA ALA A 572 65.52 -45.60 32.90
C ALA A 572 64.01 -45.64 32.46
N VAL A 573 63.68 -45.03 31.29
CA VAL A 573 62.51 -45.30 30.38
C VAL A 573 61.09 -44.95 30.92
N CYS A 574 60.12 -44.35 30.21
CA CYS A 574 59.96 -43.53 28.97
C CYS A 574 58.56 -42.84 29.06
N GLY A 575 58.15 -41.83 28.26
CA GLY A 575 58.82 -41.05 27.20
C GLY A 575 57.79 -40.35 26.27
N GLY A 576 58.15 -39.20 25.67
CA GLY A 576 57.35 -38.45 24.68
C GLY A 576 56.27 -37.50 25.25
N SER A 577 55.87 -36.41 24.58
CA SER A 577 56.38 -35.79 23.34
C SER A 577 56.23 -34.27 23.37
N ALA A 578 56.97 -33.58 22.50
CA ALA A 578 57.20 -32.13 22.50
C ALA A 578 56.03 -31.26 22.00
N GLU A 579 56.08 -29.97 22.36
CA GLU A 579 55.71 -28.87 21.47
C GLU A 579 56.76 -27.74 21.62
N GLU A 580 57.16 -27.11 20.52
CA GLU A 580 58.34 -26.22 20.47
C GLU A 580 57.99 -24.78 20.04
N ARG A 581 58.83 -23.83 20.43
CA ARG A 581 58.72 -22.40 20.12
C ARG A 581 58.84 -22.13 18.61
N THR A 582 58.24 -21.04 18.15
CA THR A 582 58.96 -20.05 17.32
C THR A 582 58.27 -18.68 17.39
N ALA A 583 58.94 -17.64 16.89
CA ALA A 583 58.45 -16.26 16.91
C ALA A 583 58.54 -15.61 15.53
N SER A 584 57.74 -14.56 15.34
CA SER A 584 57.87 -13.40 14.42
C SER A 584 58.66 -13.54 13.11
N THR A 585 58.06 -13.15 11.97
CA THR A 585 58.64 -12.23 10.97
C THR A 585 57.56 -11.75 9.97
N ILE A 586 57.78 -10.57 9.37
CA ILE A 586 56.95 -9.86 8.38
C ILE A 586 57.31 -10.29 6.94
N ILE A 587 56.36 -10.27 6.00
CA ILE A 587 56.56 -9.92 4.57
C ILE A 587 55.20 -9.68 3.87
N ASP A 588 55.17 -8.74 2.93
CA ASP A 588 54.01 -8.36 2.10
C ASP A 588 53.74 -9.33 0.93
N GLU A 589 52.53 -9.31 0.33
CA GLU A 589 52.38 -9.14 -1.14
C GLU A 589 50.94 -8.86 -1.65
N ASN A 590 50.88 -8.28 -2.87
CA ASN A 590 49.74 -8.15 -3.83
C ASN A 590 48.39 -7.56 -3.36
N SER A 591 48.10 -6.27 -3.54
CA SER A 591 47.81 -5.57 -4.83
C SER A 591 46.85 -6.27 -5.81
N THR A 592 45.67 -5.66 -6.04
CA THR A 592 45.07 -5.57 -7.38
C THR A 592 44.20 -4.31 -7.54
N SER A 593 44.47 -3.50 -8.57
CA SER A 593 43.51 -2.53 -9.13
C SER A 593 42.50 -3.26 -10.04
N THR A 594 41.48 -2.71 -10.69
CA THR A 594 41.27 -1.43 -11.45
C THR A 594 39.75 -1.43 -11.81
N SER A 595 39.03 -0.37 -12.20
CA SER A 595 39.36 0.99 -12.67
C SER A 595 38.26 1.99 -12.28
N LYS A 596 38.63 3.26 -12.10
CA LYS A 596 37.69 4.39 -12.25
C LYS A 596 37.81 4.95 -13.66
N THR A 597 36.69 5.26 -14.31
CA THR A 597 36.67 6.04 -15.56
C THR A 597 36.25 7.46 -15.25
N GLN A 598 37.21 8.37 -15.13
CA GLN A 598 36.94 9.80 -15.31
C GLN A 598 36.79 10.06 -16.82
N ILE A 599 35.80 10.86 -17.21
CA ILE A 599 35.83 11.57 -18.49
C ILE A 599 36.17 13.02 -18.18
N CYS A 600 37.16 13.56 -18.87
CA CYS A 600 37.71 14.89 -18.62
C CYS A 600 36.93 15.95 -19.39
N SER A 601 36.65 17.09 -18.75
CA SER A 601 36.13 18.28 -19.42
C SER A 601 37.28 19.14 -19.95
N ILE A 602 37.19 19.50 -21.24
CA ILE A 602 37.98 20.57 -21.86
C ILE A 602 36.99 21.43 -22.66
N PRO A 603 36.99 22.76 -22.52
CA PRO A 603 36.10 23.65 -23.28
C PRO A 603 36.67 23.94 -24.66
N ASP A 604 35.85 24.43 -25.59
CA ASP A 604 36.21 25.68 -26.27
C ASP A 604 35.02 26.46 -26.83
N ASN A 605 35.30 27.73 -27.18
CA ASN A 605 34.34 28.76 -27.55
C ASN A 605 34.23 28.95 -29.07
N SER A 606 33.03 28.94 -29.62
CA SER A 606 32.72 29.74 -30.82
C SER A 606 31.25 30.18 -30.84
N GLY A 607 31.03 31.48 -31.00
CA GLY A 607 29.70 32.06 -31.15
C GLY A 607 29.40 32.43 -32.59
N SER A 608 28.17 32.18 -33.05
CA SER A 608 27.61 32.84 -34.22
C SER A 608 26.15 33.21 -33.96
N GLN A 609 25.82 34.49 -34.10
CA GLN A 609 24.45 34.96 -34.02
C GLN A 609 23.76 34.76 -35.36
N THR A 610 22.63 34.06 -35.38
CA THR A 610 21.60 34.24 -36.41
C THR A 610 20.24 34.23 -35.73
N ASN A 611 19.57 35.39 -35.71
CA ASN A 611 18.20 35.48 -35.24
C ASN A 611 17.25 34.91 -36.30
N VAL A 612 16.50 33.87 -35.95
CA VAL A 612 15.22 33.52 -36.60
C VAL A 612 14.25 33.20 -35.47
N THR A 613 13.03 33.73 -35.53
CA THR A 613 12.03 33.61 -34.48
C THR A 613 11.08 32.41 -34.70
N ASP A 614 10.33 32.07 -33.66
CA ASP A 614 9.02 31.40 -33.72
C ASP A 614 8.92 29.91 -34.16
N ILE A 615 9.52 28.98 -33.39
CA ILE A 615 8.89 27.66 -33.10
C ILE A 615 9.20 27.21 -31.65
N PRO A 616 8.30 27.41 -30.66
CA PRO A 616 8.53 26.93 -29.29
C PRO A 616 8.08 25.48 -29.03
N GLU A 617 6.98 25.04 -29.64
CA GLU A 617 6.22 23.86 -29.20
C GLU A 617 6.91 22.52 -29.50
N ILE A 618 7.58 22.42 -30.65
CA ILE A 618 8.21 21.15 -31.10
C ILE A 618 9.37 20.76 -30.17
N SER A 619 10.17 21.72 -29.71
CA SER A 619 11.29 21.46 -28.80
C SER A 619 10.82 21.00 -27.43
N HIS A 620 9.75 21.57 -26.88
CA HIS A 620 9.15 21.07 -25.64
C HIS A 620 8.60 19.65 -25.82
N SER A 621 7.86 19.35 -26.90
CA SER A 621 7.33 18.00 -27.14
C SER A 621 8.42 16.94 -27.33
N PHE A 622 9.59 17.30 -27.89
CA PHE A 622 10.71 16.38 -28.01
C PHE A 622 11.36 16.10 -26.65
N VAL A 623 11.58 17.15 -25.84
CA VAL A 623 12.19 17.01 -24.51
C VAL A 623 11.30 16.24 -23.54
N THR A 624 9.96 16.45 -23.54
CA THR A 624 9.08 15.64 -22.67
C THR A 624 9.12 14.18 -23.07
N LYS A 625 9.05 13.86 -24.37
CA LYS A 625 9.13 12.47 -24.86
C LYS A 625 10.48 11.82 -24.59
N GLU A 626 11.58 12.57 -24.62
CA GLU A 626 12.90 12.06 -24.24
C GLU A 626 12.99 11.79 -22.73
N VAL A 627 12.35 12.61 -21.89
CA VAL A 627 12.19 12.36 -20.44
C VAL A 627 11.32 11.13 -20.19
N GLU A 628 10.12 11.05 -20.78
CA GLU A 628 9.18 9.91 -20.69
C GLU A 628 9.87 8.59 -21.10
N LEU A 629 10.63 8.60 -22.20
CA LEU A 629 11.36 7.41 -22.69
C LEU A 629 12.55 7.07 -21.75
N SER A 630 13.21 8.07 -21.16
CA SER A 630 14.23 7.84 -20.13
C SER A 630 13.64 7.23 -18.85
N GLU A 631 12.44 7.65 -18.46
CA GLU A 631 11.72 7.14 -17.28
C GLU A 631 11.22 5.72 -17.51
N LEU A 632 10.57 5.45 -18.65
CA LEU A 632 10.16 4.10 -19.07
C LEU A 632 11.36 3.14 -19.16
N LYS A 633 12.54 3.64 -19.58
CA LYS A 633 13.79 2.86 -19.61
C LYS A 633 14.33 2.59 -18.20
N ASN A 634 14.11 3.50 -17.25
CA ASN A 634 14.47 3.31 -15.85
C ASN A 634 13.51 2.36 -15.12
N THR A 635 12.19 2.44 -15.36
CA THR A 635 11.21 1.50 -14.81
C THR A 635 11.41 0.09 -15.36
N LEU A 636 11.65 -0.07 -16.67
CA LEU A 636 11.97 -1.36 -17.30
C LEU A 636 13.28 -1.95 -16.74
N LYS A 637 14.29 -1.11 -16.46
CA LYS A 637 15.51 -1.54 -15.75
C LYS A 637 15.21 -2.01 -14.32
N LYS A 638 14.40 -1.26 -13.56
CA LYS A 638 14.00 -1.58 -12.18
C LYS A 638 13.21 -2.89 -12.10
N LEU A 639 12.20 -3.07 -12.96
CA LEU A 639 11.43 -4.31 -13.10
C LEU A 639 12.32 -5.51 -13.44
N LYS A 640 13.34 -5.32 -14.29
CA LYS A 640 14.32 -6.38 -14.61
C LYS A 640 15.23 -6.75 -13.43
N GLU A 641 15.54 -5.80 -12.57
CA GLU A 641 16.32 -6.01 -11.35
C GLU A 641 15.48 -6.72 -10.27
N GLU A 642 14.22 -6.30 -10.10
CA GLU A 642 13.22 -6.95 -9.24
C GLU A 642 12.88 -8.38 -9.69
N LEU A 643 12.75 -8.62 -11.00
CA LEU A 643 12.59 -9.96 -11.58
C LEU A 643 13.82 -10.84 -11.31
N SER A 644 15.03 -10.27 -11.40
CA SER A 644 16.27 -11.01 -11.08
C SER A 644 16.44 -11.28 -9.59
N GLN A 645 15.91 -10.42 -8.72
CA GLN A 645 15.94 -10.61 -7.27
C GLN A 645 14.91 -11.66 -6.84
N THR A 646 13.65 -11.50 -7.24
CA THR A 646 12.59 -12.49 -6.94
C THR A 646 12.93 -13.89 -7.47
N GLN A 647 13.57 -14.00 -8.65
CA GLN A 647 14.08 -15.28 -9.16
C GLN A 647 15.16 -15.92 -8.25
N LYS A 648 16.05 -15.14 -7.64
CA LYS A 648 17.06 -15.64 -6.68
C LYS A 648 16.40 -16.07 -5.36
N GLU A 649 15.41 -15.31 -4.90
CA GLU A 649 14.65 -15.62 -3.68
C GLU A 649 13.89 -16.94 -3.85
N CYS A 650 13.17 -17.15 -4.95
CA CYS A 650 12.57 -18.43 -5.33
C CYS A 650 13.59 -19.59 -5.34
N ALA A 651 14.77 -19.40 -5.94
CA ALA A 651 15.81 -20.42 -5.95
C ALA A 651 16.36 -20.74 -4.55
N SER A 652 16.48 -19.75 -3.67
CA SER A 652 16.92 -19.94 -2.28
C SER A 652 15.88 -20.69 -1.44
N LEU A 653 14.59 -20.43 -1.65
CA LEU A 653 13.49 -21.16 -1.01
C LEU A 653 13.40 -22.59 -1.53
N GLN A 654 13.63 -22.82 -2.82
CA GLN A 654 13.67 -24.15 -3.42
C GLN A 654 14.80 -25.01 -2.84
N GLU A 655 15.98 -24.43 -2.56
CA GLU A 655 17.06 -25.15 -1.88
C GLU A 655 16.78 -25.34 -0.37
N ARG A 656 16.12 -24.38 0.31
CA ARG A 656 15.62 -24.59 1.68
C ARG A 656 14.63 -25.75 1.74
N GLU A 657 13.67 -25.82 0.82
CA GLU A 657 12.72 -26.93 0.70
C GLU A 657 13.45 -28.26 0.47
N ARG A 658 14.46 -28.28 -0.41
CA ARG A 658 15.29 -29.47 -0.67
C ARG A 658 15.98 -29.97 0.60
N ILE A 659 16.55 -29.06 1.39
CA ILE A 659 17.24 -29.35 2.66
C ILE A 659 16.24 -29.84 3.72
N LEU A 660 15.07 -29.20 3.84
CA LEU A 660 14.01 -29.63 4.77
C LEU A 660 13.44 -31.00 4.39
N GLN A 661 13.18 -31.25 3.10
CA GLN A 661 12.71 -32.55 2.59
C GLN A 661 13.73 -33.65 2.85
N TYR A 662 15.02 -33.39 2.58
CA TYR A 662 16.11 -34.33 2.91
C TYR A 662 16.15 -34.61 4.42
N THR A 663 16.07 -33.57 5.26
CA THR A 663 16.09 -33.71 6.73
C THR A 663 14.92 -34.55 7.22
N LEU A 664 13.69 -34.24 6.77
CA LEU A 664 12.46 -34.98 7.06
C LEU A 664 12.59 -36.46 6.66
N ASP A 665 13.14 -36.74 5.48
CA ASP A 665 13.32 -38.12 5.01
C ASP A 665 14.48 -38.86 5.71
N THR A 666 15.45 -38.16 6.33
CA THR A 666 16.40 -38.79 7.27
C THR A 666 15.77 -39.10 8.62
N GLU A 667 14.92 -38.23 9.17
CA GLU A 667 14.20 -38.51 10.43
C GLU A 667 13.22 -39.68 10.25
N LYS A 668 12.47 -39.75 9.14
CA LYS A 668 11.62 -40.91 8.79
C LYS A 668 12.40 -42.22 8.68
N ARG A 669 13.68 -42.19 8.28
CA ARG A 669 14.54 -43.39 8.29
C ARG A 669 14.97 -43.77 9.70
N LYS A 670 15.22 -42.80 10.60
CA LYS A 670 15.53 -43.08 12.01
C LYS A 670 14.35 -43.70 12.74
N THR A 671 13.14 -43.16 12.56
CA THR A 671 11.91 -43.73 13.18
C THR A 671 11.64 -45.15 12.70
N ASN A 672 11.82 -45.42 11.40
CA ASN A 672 11.54 -46.74 10.83
C ASN A 672 12.66 -47.76 11.10
N GLY A 673 13.92 -47.32 11.23
CA GLY A 673 15.04 -48.18 11.59
C GLY A 673 14.94 -48.72 13.01
N SER A 674 14.44 -47.90 13.95
CA SER A 674 14.31 -48.26 15.38
C SER A 674 13.26 -49.34 15.68
N LEU A 675 12.56 -49.87 14.66
CA LEU A 675 11.42 -50.78 14.82
C LEU A 675 11.68 -52.22 14.30
N ASN A 676 12.82 -52.46 13.64
CA ASN A 676 13.17 -53.77 13.08
C ASN A 676 14.32 -54.49 13.81
N ASP A 677 15.22 -53.77 14.50
CA ASP A 677 16.39 -54.35 15.18
C ASP A 677 16.18 -54.51 16.69
N THR A 678 15.19 -55.31 17.10
CA THR A 678 15.21 -55.98 18.42
C THR A 678 14.55 -57.34 18.32
N HIS A 679 15.37 -58.39 18.20
CA HIS A 679 14.89 -59.77 18.15
C HIS A 679 14.29 -60.17 19.51
N GLN A 680 13.12 -60.80 19.50
CA GLN A 680 12.38 -61.12 20.71
C GLN A 680 12.99 -62.32 21.45
N ASP A 681 13.53 -62.11 22.66
CA ASP A 681 13.92 -63.18 23.57
C ASP A 681 13.71 -62.80 25.06
N MET A 682 13.33 -63.81 25.86
CA MET A 682 13.18 -63.90 27.33
C MET A 682 12.81 -62.66 28.22
N MET A 683 11.52 -62.60 28.59
CA MET A 683 10.91 -62.36 29.93
C MET A 683 11.35 -61.25 30.93
N ASP A 684 10.30 -60.71 31.59
CA ASP A 684 10.20 -60.12 32.96
C ASP A 684 11.04 -58.89 33.37
N GLY A 685 10.36 -57.77 33.67
CA GLY A 685 10.92 -56.72 34.55
C GLY A 685 10.33 -55.30 34.45
N LEU A 686 9.36 -54.98 35.32
CA LEU A 686 8.87 -53.63 35.64
C LEU A 686 8.13 -52.83 34.53
N ILE A 687 7.46 -51.76 34.97
CA ILE A 687 6.55 -50.92 34.18
C ILE A 687 7.29 -49.75 33.52
N THR A 688 6.88 -49.45 32.28
CA THR A 688 7.31 -48.39 31.36
C THR A 688 7.77 -47.05 31.99
N PRO A 689 8.73 -46.39 31.32
CA PRO A 689 8.34 -45.19 30.57
C PRO A 689 9.00 -45.08 29.18
N VAL A 690 8.32 -45.57 28.13
CA VAL A 690 8.78 -45.47 26.72
C VAL A 690 7.87 -44.56 25.86
N LEU A 691 6.71 -44.13 26.39
CA LEU A 691 5.70 -43.35 25.64
C LEU A 691 6.08 -41.88 25.38
N LYS A 692 7.19 -41.36 25.95
CA LYS A 692 7.50 -39.92 25.89
C LYS A 692 8.30 -39.52 24.66
N ASP A 693 9.30 -40.31 24.28
CA ASP A 693 10.20 -39.98 23.17
C ASP A 693 9.53 -40.16 21.80
N GLY A 694 8.62 -41.14 21.68
CA GLY A 694 7.79 -41.32 20.48
C GLY A 694 6.88 -40.13 20.21
N SER A 695 6.29 -39.51 21.25
CA SER A 695 5.54 -38.27 21.11
C SER A 695 6.45 -37.10 20.73
N LEU A 696 7.63 -36.97 21.33
CA LEU A 696 8.56 -35.88 21.04
C LEU A 696 9.08 -35.95 19.59
N LEU A 697 9.39 -37.15 19.09
CA LEU A 697 9.73 -37.41 17.69
C LEU A 697 8.54 -37.17 16.74
N SER A 698 7.32 -37.59 17.11
CA SER A 698 6.11 -37.34 16.30
C SER A 698 5.86 -35.84 16.14
N ASN A 699 5.85 -35.08 17.25
CA ASN A 699 5.64 -33.63 17.23
C ASN A 699 6.75 -32.93 16.43
N LYS A 700 8.01 -33.39 16.52
CA LYS A 700 9.11 -32.85 15.71
C LYS A 700 8.93 -33.15 14.21
N LEU A 701 8.40 -34.33 13.87
CA LEU A 701 8.10 -34.73 12.49
C LEU A 701 6.90 -33.95 11.92
N GLU A 702 5.93 -33.60 12.77
CA GLU A 702 4.74 -32.81 12.45
C GLU A 702 5.11 -31.34 12.23
N ASN A 703 5.85 -30.71 13.15
CA ASN A 703 6.40 -29.35 12.97
C ASN A 703 7.29 -29.23 11.71
N LEU A 704 8.10 -30.25 11.40
CA LEU A 704 8.91 -30.28 10.17
C LEU A 704 8.06 -30.46 8.88
N GLN A 705 6.85 -31.00 8.99
CA GLN A 705 5.90 -31.04 7.86
C GLN A 705 5.15 -29.72 7.70
N GLU A 706 4.81 -29.06 8.81
CA GLU A 706 4.18 -27.73 8.83
C GLU A 706 5.12 -26.65 8.28
N GLU A 707 6.38 -26.59 8.74
CA GLU A 707 7.38 -25.64 8.19
C GLU A 707 7.61 -25.86 6.68
N LEU A 708 7.66 -27.12 6.24
CA LEU A 708 7.84 -27.47 4.83
C LEU A 708 6.59 -27.11 4.00
N ALA A 709 5.38 -27.26 4.56
CA ALA A 709 4.14 -26.83 3.92
C ALA A 709 4.09 -25.30 3.76
N LEU A 710 4.46 -24.53 4.79
CA LEU A 710 4.52 -23.07 4.74
C LEU A 710 5.56 -22.58 3.71
N VAL A 711 6.77 -23.16 3.70
CA VAL A 711 7.81 -22.82 2.70
C VAL A 711 7.36 -23.16 1.27
N ARG A 712 6.56 -24.22 1.07
CA ARG A 712 5.92 -24.51 -0.23
C ARG A 712 4.88 -23.46 -0.62
N GLU A 713 4.03 -23.05 0.32
CA GLU A 713 3.00 -22.04 0.05
C GLU A 713 3.63 -20.67 -0.27
N GLU A 714 4.70 -20.28 0.42
CA GLU A 714 5.49 -19.08 0.12
C GLU A 714 6.18 -19.17 -1.24
N ARG A 715 6.82 -20.30 -1.56
CA ARG A 715 7.40 -20.58 -2.88
C ARG A 715 6.35 -20.43 -3.98
N ASP A 716 5.16 -21.01 -3.81
CA ASP A 716 4.11 -21.00 -4.84
C ASP A 716 3.47 -19.61 -4.99
N LYS A 717 3.31 -18.86 -3.89
CA LYS A 717 2.93 -17.43 -3.93
C LYS A 717 3.96 -16.58 -4.67
N LEU A 718 5.26 -16.79 -4.44
CA LEU A 718 6.33 -16.07 -5.12
C LEU A 718 6.48 -16.50 -6.59
N GLN A 719 6.30 -17.78 -6.90
CA GLN A 719 6.33 -18.30 -8.28
C GLN A 719 5.14 -17.77 -9.10
N ASN A 720 3.96 -17.64 -8.52
CA ASN A 720 2.81 -17.00 -9.17
C ASN A 720 3.06 -15.50 -9.42
N LYS A 721 3.62 -14.77 -8.44
CA LYS A 721 4.05 -13.36 -8.64
C LYS A 721 5.10 -13.23 -9.74
N LEU A 722 6.10 -14.12 -9.76
CA LEU A 722 7.13 -14.16 -10.79
C LEU A 722 6.54 -14.41 -12.19
N SER A 723 5.52 -15.26 -12.30
CA SER A 723 4.80 -15.51 -13.56
C SER A 723 4.10 -14.25 -14.07
N ILE A 724 3.37 -13.53 -13.20
CA ILE A 724 2.66 -12.29 -13.54
C ILE A 724 3.66 -11.21 -13.99
N VAL A 725 4.69 -10.93 -13.19
CA VAL A 725 5.69 -9.90 -13.52
C VAL A 725 6.47 -10.24 -14.81
N ASN A 726 6.68 -11.53 -15.10
CA ASN A 726 7.26 -11.97 -16.38
C ASN A 726 6.29 -11.78 -17.56
N GLU A 727 4.99 -11.99 -17.37
CA GLU A 727 3.96 -11.74 -18.39
C GLU A 727 3.84 -10.24 -18.69
N ASP A 728 3.73 -9.41 -17.66
CA ASP A 728 3.74 -7.93 -17.76
C ASP A 728 5.00 -7.42 -18.48
N PHE A 729 6.18 -7.97 -18.13
CA PHE A 729 7.44 -7.65 -18.79
C PHE A 729 7.45 -8.03 -20.27
N GLN A 730 6.86 -9.16 -20.66
CA GLN A 730 6.74 -9.53 -22.07
C GLN A 730 5.72 -8.66 -22.81
N GLN A 731 4.60 -8.28 -22.18
CA GLN A 731 3.65 -7.33 -22.77
C GLN A 731 4.31 -5.97 -23.02
N LEU A 732 5.05 -5.41 -22.06
CA LEU A 732 5.82 -4.18 -22.23
C LEU A 732 6.89 -4.30 -23.33
N ALA A 733 7.58 -5.44 -23.41
CA ALA A 733 8.58 -5.68 -24.45
C ALA A 733 7.96 -5.73 -25.86
N VAL A 734 6.78 -6.34 -26.01
CA VAL A 734 6.03 -6.38 -27.28
C VAL A 734 5.49 -4.99 -27.63
N GLN A 735 4.90 -4.26 -26.69
CA GLN A 735 4.42 -2.89 -26.90
C GLN A 735 5.55 -1.94 -27.33
N ASN A 736 6.71 -2.00 -26.67
CA ASN A 736 7.90 -1.25 -27.06
C ASN A 736 8.38 -1.64 -28.47
N GLY A 737 8.40 -2.95 -28.79
CA GLY A 737 8.69 -3.44 -30.14
C GLY A 737 7.72 -2.90 -31.20
N MET A 738 6.43 -2.81 -30.89
CA MET A 738 5.42 -2.21 -31.75
C MET A 738 5.61 -0.69 -31.89
N ALA A 739 5.92 0.04 -30.82
CA ALA A 739 6.18 1.48 -30.87
C ALA A 739 7.43 1.81 -31.72
N VAL A 740 8.49 0.99 -31.62
CA VAL A 740 9.67 1.08 -32.47
C VAL A 740 9.33 0.76 -33.94
N ALA A 741 8.51 -0.26 -34.21
CA ALA A 741 8.06 -0.56 -35.57
C ALA A 741 7.21 0.58 -36.18
N LEU A 742 6.26 1.13 -35.40
CA LEU A 742 5.35 2.20 -35.80
C LEU A 742 6.05 3.56 -36.00
N SER A 743 7.20 3.78 -35.38
CA SER A 743 8.04 4.97 -35.62
C SER A 743 9.03 4.77 -36.77
N ILE A 744 9.53 3.55 -36.99
CA ILE A 744 10.40 3.22 -38.13
C ILE A 744 9.64 3.25 -39.46
N VAL A 745 8.39 2.78 -39.53
CA VAL A 745 7.63 2.72 -40.80
C VAL A 745 7.47 4.10 -41.46
N PRO A 746 7.02 5.18 -40.78
CA PRO A 746 6.98 6.53 -41.35
C PRO A 746 8.37 7.05 -41.76
N LEU A 747 9.42 6.75 -40.99
CA LEU A 747 10.79 7.12 -41.34
C LEU A 747 11.28 6.41 -42.60
N CYS A 748 10.95 5.14 -42.79
CA CYS A 748 11.24 4.41 -44.03
C CYS A 748 10.44 4.95 -45.23
N ILE A 749 9.18 5.36 -45.03
CA ILE A 749 8.37 6.00 -46.08
C ILE A 749 8.97 7.36 -46.47
N LEU A 750 9.39 8.17 -45.50
CA LEU A 750 10.10 9.44 -45.75
C LEU A 750 11.45 9.22 -46.44
N LEU A 751 12.22 8.20 -46.03
CA LEU A 751 13.48 7.84 -46.67
C LEU A 751 13.27 7.42 -48.13
N LEU A 752 12.25 6.61 -48.41
CA LEU A 752 11.88 6.23 -49.78
C LEU A 752 11.42 7.44 -50.60
N GLY A 753 10.61 8.33 -50.01
CA GLY A 753 10.18 9.58 -50.65
C GLY A 753 11.35 10.54 -50.94
N PHE A 754 12.36 10.57 -50.07
CA PHE A 754 13.61 11.31 -50.30
C PHE A 754 14.43 10.67 -51.42
N ILE A 755 14.59 9.34 -51.38
CA ILE A 755 15.32 8.58 -52.42
C ILE A 755 14.66 8.73 -53.79
N THR A 756 13.33 8.79 -53.90
CA THR A 756 12.64 9.04 -55.18
C THR A 756 12.72 10.51 -55.60
N ALA A 757 12.50 11.47 -54.70
CA ALA A 757 12.58 12.90 -55.01
C ALA A 757 13.99 13.35 -55.44
N PHE A 758 15.04 12.75 -54.88
CA PHE A 758 16.43 13.00 -55.26
C PHE A 758 17.01 11.94 -56.21
N TYR A 759 16.19 11.01 -56.73
CA TYR A 759 16.68 9.88 -57.55
C TYR A 759 17.51 10.34 -58.75
N ASP A 760 17.01 11.32 -59.51
CA ASP A 760 17.70 11.85 -60.69
C ASP A 760 19.00 12.58 -60.31
N THR A 761 19.02 13.25 -59.15
CA THR A 761 20.20 13.95 -58.64
C THR A 761 21.27 12.95 -58.18
N ILE A 762 20.86 11.90 -57.48
CA ILE A 762 21.74 10.81 -57.03
C ILE A 762 22.26 10.05 -58.26
N SER A 763 21.39 9.69 -59.22
CA SER A 763 21.74 8.93 -60.42
C SER A 763 22.70 9.70 -61.34
N ALA A 764 22.56 11.03 -61.43
CA ALA A 764 23.52 11.89 -62.12
C ALA A 764 24.89 11.94 -61.41
N ILE A 765 24.92 11.88 -60.07
CA ILE A 765 26.14 11.84 -59.27
C ILE A 765 26.81 10.46 -59.31
N THR A 766 26.03 9.36 -59.36
CA THR A 766 26.54 7.98 -59.49
C THR A 766 26.83 7.58 -60.93
N GLY A 767 26.58 8.46 -61.91
CA GLY A 767 26.90 8.24 -63.33
C GLY A 767 26.03 7.18 -64.02
N THR A 768 24.81 6.96 -63.53
CA THR A 768 23.92 5.84 -63.93
C THR A 768 22.80 6.23 -64.90
N THR A 769 22.69 7.50 -65.28
CA THR A 769 21.69 7.98 -66.26
C THR A 769 22.14 7.73 -67.70
N GLU A 770 21.47 6.84 -68.44
CA GLU A 770 21.64 6.74 -69.89
C GLU A 770 21.12 8.00 -70.60
N PHE A 771 21.84 8.41 -71.65
CA PHE A 771 21.74 9.76 -72.21
C PHE A 771 20.74 9.81 -73.37
N HIS A 772 19.50 10.24 -73.12
CA HIS A 772 18.49 10.39 -74.16
C HIS A 772 18.46 11.83 -74.73
N PRO A 773 18.79 12.06 -76.02
CA PRO A 773 18.74 13.38 -76.63
C PRO A 773 17.29 13.84 -76.90
N PRO A 774 17.01 15.15 -76.95
CA PRO A 774 15.68 15.69 -77.17
C PRO A 774 15.26 15.67 -78.65
N SER A 775 13.95 15.49 -78.88
CA SER A 775 13.26 15.61 -80.17
C SER A 775 11.84 16.14 -79.97
#